data_AF-A0A7N4P1R7-F1
#
_entry.id   AF-A0A7N4P1R7-F1
#
_cell.length_a   1.000
_cell.length_b   1.000
_cell.length_c   1.000
_cell.angle_alpha   90.00
_cell.angle_beta   90.00
_cell.angle_gamma   90.00
#
_symmetry.space_group_name_H-M   'P 1'
#
loop_
_entity.id
_entity.type
_entity.pdbx_description
1 polymer ?
#
loop_
_entity_poly.entity_id
_entity_poly.type
_entity_poly.pdbx_seq_one_letter_code
_entity_poly.pdbx_strand_id
1 'polypeptide(L)'
;MEKQILILFLAAACKSVIRACAEAENFPLELPLSGAQDVRPRFKRDWIWNQMHIQEEMTGQLPHLVGKITSSVNRKNARYVLKGPEAGEGKLFQVHAQNGDVYAFERLDREKKSEYYLTAYIVDKDTNENLEPPSNFTIKVHDVNDNAPEFAQRVFNGSVPEMSAVGTSVTRVTAVDADDPTVLGHASVSYNIIRGREYFTIDGSGTIFTAVNNLDREKQSKYEIVVEAKDGPGLRGESSTATVVITLSDINDNFPVFTETNYKFVVPEDIRVGSSLGSLTVEDPDEPQNRMTKYSIVQGEYRDTFVIELDASRNQGIIKPMKALDYEHIKEYSFTIEATDPTISLHYLNHGLSKNLAVVHINVTDVDEPPVFSQRFYHFKLMENQKKPLIGSVLARDPDAAQRNIEYSIRKTSDKGQFFRISKQGYISNVKELDREIYPWYNLTVEAKEMDTRGNYPTGQESIVQVHVEILDENDNAPEIAQPNDARVCENAAPGTLVTRILATDKDITPRDVKFKYSLSREDSNFTLTENRDNSANITVKYGQFDRERAKVHYLPVVISDNGKPSLTGTTTLVITVCKCNDHGEPTFCEEPAKQVGVSIQALVAIFLCILTIVVITILIVLRRRLRKQDRAQGKNVAEIHEQLVTYDEEGGGEMDTNSYDVSVLNSACKGSGKPPGGKPPRPALDARPSLYAQIQKPPRPAQPQAVTGEMAVMIEVKKEEADHDGGGPPYDTLHIYGYEGAESIAESLSSLVTDSSDSDVDYDFLNDWGPRFKMLAELYGTEPNQELVY
;
A
#
# COMPACT_ATOMS: atom_id res chain seq x y z
N MET A 1 -60.41 -1.05 -33.09
CA MET A 1 -60.30 -2.15 -34.07
C MET A 1 -59.18 -3.05 -33.56
N GLU A 2 -59.30 -4.37 -33.49
CA GLU A 2 -60.39 -5.23 -33.96
C GLU A 2 -61.19 -5.81 -32.78
N LYS A 3 -62.51 -6.02 -32.96
CA LYS A 3 -63.38 -6.61 -31.92
C LYS A 3 -64.64 -7.24 -32.54
N GLN A 4 -64.45 -8.28 -33.34
CA GLN A 4 -65.51 -9.14 -33.87
C GLN A 4 -64.91 -10.49 -34.31
N ILE A 5 -65.76 -11.51 -34.50
CA ILE A 5 -65.40 -12.88 -34.94
C ILE A 5 -64.49 -13.66 -33.96
N LEU A 6 -65.00 -13.91 -32.73
CA LEU A 6 -64.72 -15.18 -32.04
C LEU A 6 -65.93 -15.71 -31.23
N ILE A 7 -67.13 -15.54 -31.78
CA ILE A 7 -68.36 -16.22 -31.34
C ILE A 7 -68.90 -17.02 -32.52
N LEU A 8 -68.14 -18.03 -32.97
CA LEU A 8 -68.52 -18.92 -34.08
C LEU A 8 -67.57 -20.13 -34.26
N PHE A 9 -67.34 -20.97 -33.24
CA PHE A 9 -66.68 -22.29 -33.46
C PHE A 9 -67.01 -23.45 -32.48
N LEU A 10 -68.07 -23.35 -31.67
CA LEU A 10 -68.54 -24.45 -30.78
C LEU A 10 -70.02 -24.79 -31.01
N ALA A 11 -70.39 -25.15 -32.25
CA ALA A 11 -71.76 -25.50 -32.62
C ALA A 11 -71.88 -26.48 -33.82
N ALA A 12 -71.04 -27.52 -33.90
CA ALA A 12 -70.97 -28.39 -35.08
C ALA A 12 -70.63 -29.88 -34.82
N ALA A 13 -71.26 -30.55 -33.84
CA ALA A 13 -71.02 -31.98 -33.59
C ALA A 13 -72.18 -32.75 -32.89
N CYS A 14 -73.45 -32.56 -33.29
CA CYS A 14 -74.54 -33.41 -32.77
C CYS A 14 -75.79 -33.51 -33.68
N LYS A 15 -76.48 -34.67 -33.63
CA LYS A 15 -77.79 -35.02 -34.22
C LYS A 15 -77.88 -35.34 -35.73
N SER A 16 -77.61 -36.60 -36.07
CA SER A 16 -78.40 -37.49 -36.95
C SER A 16 -77.78 -38.91 -36.85
N VAL A 17 -78.40 -40.05 -37.16
CA VAL A 17 -79.55 -40.43 -38.01
C VAL A 17 -80.44 -41.47 -37.30
N ILE A 18 -81.72 -41.59 -37.66
CA ILE A 18 -82.62 -42.70 -37.29
C ILE A 18 -83.38 -43.20 -38.53
N ARG A 19 -83.53 -44.54 -38.67
CA ARG A 19 -84.32 -45.28 -39.68
C ARG A 19 -83.84 -45.15 -41.15
N ALA A 20 -84.05 -46.13 -42.03
CA ALA A 20 -84.54 -47.52 -41.89
C ALA A 20 -84.07 -48.38 -43.08
N CYS A 21 -84.17 -49.71 -42.95
CA CYS A 21 -84.44 -50.63 -44.07
C CYS A 21 -85.07 -51.93 -43.52
N ALA A 22 -85.67 -52.74 -44.39
CA ALA A 22 -86.48 -53.90 -44.01
C ALA A 22 -86.18 -55.15 -44.86
N GLU A 23 -86.63 -56.30 -44.36
CA GLU A 23 -87.07 -57.52 -45.06
C GLU A 23 -86.22 -58.11 -46.21
N ALA A 24 -85.71 -59.33 -45.96
CA ALA A 24 -85.47 -60.36 -46.97
C ALA A 24 -85.74 -61.74 -46.32
N GLU A 25 -86.36 -62.67 -47.06
CA GLU A 25 -86.89 -63.93 -46.52
C GLU A 25 -86.16 -65.21 -47.03
N ASN A 26 -86.51 -66.34 -46.39
CA ASN A 26 -86.62 -67.70 -46.95
C ASN A 26 -85.35 -68.59 -47.18
N PHE A 27 -85.23 -69.61 -46.30
CA PHE A 27 -85.07 -71.07 -46.56
C PHE A 27 -84.02 -71.64 -47.59
N PRO A 28 -83.66 -72.94 -47.53
CA PRO A 28 -83.09 -73.70 -46.40
C PRO A 28 -81.91 -74.62 -46.81
N LEU A 29 -81.33 -75.37 -45.86
CA LEU A 29 -80.62 -76.64 -46.14
C LEU A 29 -80.55 -77.51 -44.87
N GLU A 30 -80.58 -78.84 -45.02
CA GLU A 30 -80.87 -79.79 -43.93
C GLU A 30 -79.76 -80.82 -43.64
N LEU A 31 -79.62 -81.17 -42.35
CA LEU A 31 -79.25 -82.51 -41.80
C LEU A 31 -77.82 -83.07 -42.06
N PRO A 32 -77.34 -84.11 -41.32
CA PRO A 32 -78.07 -84.94 -40.35
C PRO A 32 -77.50 -85.06 -38.91
N LEU A 33 -78.43 -85.24 -37.97
CA LEU A 33 -78.42 -86.07 -36.76
C LEU A 33 -77.10 -86.72 -36.26
N SER A 34 -76.72 -86.43 -35.01
CA SER A 34 -76.64 -87.43 -33.90
C SER A 34 -76.24 -86.76 -32.57
N GLY A 35 -76.74 -87.28 -31.44
CA GLY A 35 -76.31 -86.90 -30.08
C GLY A 35 -77.42 -86.31 -29.21
N ALA A 36 -77.93 -87.09 -28.26
CA ALA A 36 -78.95 -86.66 -27.31
C ALA A 36 -78.47 -86.79 -25.86
N GLN A 37 -78.48 -85.69 -25.10
CA GLN A 37 -78.70 -85.70 -23.64
C GLN A 37 -78.97 -84.30 -23.05
N ASP A 38 -79.66 -84.29 -21.92
CA ASP A 38 -79.79 -83.23 -20.90
C ASP A 38 -80.16 -81.79 -21.31
N VAL A 39 -81.45 -81.59 -21.59
CA VAL A 39 -82.10 -80.27 -21.42
C VAL A 39 -82.21 -79.95 -19.92
N ARG A 40 -81.27 -79.16 -19.39
CA ARG A 40 -81.41 -78.58 -18.04
C ARG A 40 -82.49 -77.48 -18.04
N PRO A 41 -83.41 -77.44 -17.06
CA PRO A 41 -84.42 -76.40 -16.98
C PRO A 41 -83.77 -75.04 -16.67
N ARG A 42 -84.13 -74.00 -17.43
CA ARG A 42 -83.72 -72.62 -17.12
C ARG A 42 -84.54 -72.11 -15.95
N PHE A 43 -83.96 -72.09 -14.75
CA PHE A 43 -84.51 -71.31 -13.65
C PHE A 43 -84.38 -69.81 -13.95
N LYS A 44 -85.38 -69.05 -13.53
CA LYS A 44 -85.38 -67.59 -13.59
C LYS A 44 -84.27 -67.08 -12.67
N ARG A 45 -83.27 -66.37 -13.21
CA ARG A 45 -82.25 -65.69 -12.40
C ARG A 45 -82.90 -64.52 -11.69
N ASP A 46 -83.06 -64.63 -10.38
CA ASP A 46 -83.17 -63.46 -9.51
C ASP A 46 -81.80 -62.77 -9.40
N TRP A 47 -81.79 -61.52 -8.92
CA TRP A 47 -80.60 -60.66 -8.94
C TRP A 47 -79.48 -61.21 -8.06
N ILE A 48 -78.33 -61.51 -8.67
CA ILE A 48 -77.13 -61.93 -7.94
C ILE A 48 -76.48 -60.68 -7.34
N TRP A 49 -76.69 -60.47 -6.04
CA TRP A 49 -75.96 -59.48 -5.26
C TRP A 49 -74.51 -59.93 -5.08
N ASN A 50 -73.64 -59.52 -6.00
CA ASN A 50 -72.19 -59.77 -5.94
C ASN A 50 -71.44 -58.75 -5.06
N GLN A 51 -72.16 -57.80 -4.44
CA GLN A 51 -71.62 -56.82 -3.50
C GLN A 51 -72.54 -56.67 -2.28
N MET A 52 -71.93 -56.45 -1.11
CA MET A 52 -72.57 -55.97 0.12
C MET A 52 -71.90 -54.66 0.54
N HIS A 53 -72.60 -53.84 1.30
CA HIS A 53 -72.20 -52.48 1.63
C HIS A 53 -72.41 -52.22 3.12
N ILE A 54 -71.40 -51.68 3.79
CA ILE A 54 -71.42 -51.31 5.20
C ILE A 54 -70.57 -50.03 5.37
N GLN A 55 -70.97 -49.12 6.25
CA GLN A 55 -70.16 -47.93 6.57
C GLN A 55 -69.08 -48.28 7.59
N GLU A 56 -68.00 -47.52 7.63
CA GLU A 56 -67.05 -47.59 8.74
C GLU A 56 -67.54 -46.87 10.00
N GLU A 57 -66.78 -47.01 11.09
CA GLU A 57 -67.00 -46.37 12.40
C GLU A 57 -68.47 -46.35 12.92
N MET A 58 -69.25 -47.36 12.53
CA MET A 58 -70.67 -47.45 12.87
C MET A 58 -70.91 -47.40 14.38
N THR A 59 -71.62 -46.36 14.82
CA THR A 59 -71.87 -46.01 16.22
C THR A 59 -72.96 -46.87 16.86
N GLY A 60 -72.71 -48.18 16.96
CA GLY A 60 -73.61 -49.14 17.59
C GLY A 60 -72.87 -50.27 18.32
N GLN A 61 -73.57 -50.99 19.19
CA GLN A 61 -73.02 -52.19 19.84
C GLN A 61 -72.80 -53.30 18.80
N LEU A 62 -71.63 -53.92 18.84
CA LEU A 62 -71.27 -55.04 17.95
C LEU A 62 -72.08 -56.31 18.29
N PRO A 63 -72.39 -57.16 17.30
CA PRO A 63 -71.97 -57.08 15.90
C PRO A 63 -72.93 -56.26 15.01
N HIS A 64 -72.39 -55.62 13.97
CA HIS A 64 -73.18 -54.84 13.01
C HIS A 64 -73.67 -55.70 11.84
N LEU A 65 -74.90 -55.48 11.36
CA LEU A 65 -75.46 -56.21 10.22
C LEU A 65 -74.94 -55.64 8.89
N VAL A 66 -74.22 -56.46 8.12
CA VAL A 66 -73.63 -56.12 6.81
C VAL A 66 -74.62 -56.35 5.65
N GLY A 67 -75.46 -57.38 5.78
CA GLY A 67 -76.33 -57.82 4.69
C GLY A 67 -76.88 -59.22 4.91
N LYS A 68 -77.40 -59.84 3.85
CA LYS A 68 -78.05 -61.16 3.92
C LYS A 68 -77.77 -61.99 2.67
N ILE A 69 -77.36 -63.24 2.88
CA ILE A 69 -77.25 -64.27 1.85
C ILE A 69 -78.58 -65.02 1.77
N THR A 70 -79.13 -65.16 0.58
CA THR A 70 -80.36 -65.94 0.31
C THR A 70 -80.08 -67.09 -0.63
N SER A 71 -80.76 -68.22 -0.43
CA SER A 71 -80.68 -69.42 -1.29
C SER A 71 -82.01 -69.67 -2.00
N SER A 72 -81.94 -70.24 -3.20
CA SER A 72 -83.10 -70.79 -3.93
C SER A 72 -83.53 -72.16 -3.42
N VAL A 73 -82.63 -72.89 -2.74
CA VAL A 73 -82.87 -74.23 -2.21
C VAL A 73 -83.69 -74.17 -0.91
N ASN A 74 -85.00 -74.40 -1.04
CA ASN A 74 -85.93 -74.52 0.09
C ASN A 74 -85.77 -75.88 0.82
N ARG A 75 -84.63 -76.07 1.50
CA ARG A 75 -84.36 -77.22 2.39
C ARG A 75 -84.20 -76.76 3.84
N LYS A 76 -84.94 -77.37 4.78
CA LYS A 76 -84.77 -77.14 6.22
C LYS A 76 -83.37 -77.50 6.73
N ASN A 77 -82.68 -78.43 6.06
CA ASN A 77 -81.33 -78.87 6.42
C ASN A 77 -80.21 -78.05 5.75
N ALA A 78 -80.53 -77.00 4.97
CA ALA A 78 -79.52 -76.07 4.48
C ALA A 78 -78.88 -75.25 5.63
N ARG A 79 -77.58 -74.98 5.51
CA ARG A 79 -76.77 -74.13 6.38
C ARG A 79 -75.96 -73.14 5.53
N TYR A 80 -76.00 -71.87 5.89
CA TYR A 80 -75.11 -70.85 5.33
C TYR A 80 -73.73 -70.93 5.98
N VAL A 81 -72.67 -70.87 5.17
CA VAL A 81 -71.27 -70.85 5.61
C VAL A 81 -70.52 -69.80 4.78
N LEU A 82 -69.71 -68.98 5.45
CA LEU A 82 -68.90 -67.94 4.82
C LEU A 82 -67.42 -68.30 4.93
N LYS A 83 -66.65 -68.12 3.86
CA LYS A 83 -65.20 -68.36 3.85
C LYS A 83 -64.45 -67.19 3.19
N GLY A 84 -63.27 -66.91 3.73
CA GLY A 84 -62.33 -65.91 3.24
C GLY A 84 -61.19 -65.74 4.26
N PRO A 85 -60.22 -64.85 3.99
CA PRO A 85 -59.14 -64.58 4.95
C PRO A 85 -59.72 -64.03 6.27
N GLU A 86 -60.65 -63.07 6.19
CA GLU A 86 -61.28 -62.40 7.33
C GLU A 86 -62.65 -62.98 7.72
N ALA A 87 -63.10 -64.06 7.08
CA ALA A 87 -64.40 -64.67 7.33
C ALA A 87 -64.34 -66.12 7.85
N GLY A 88 -65.26 -66.43 8.76
CA GLY A 88 -65.35 -67.70 9.49
C GLY A 88 -65.71 -67.50 10.96
N GLU A 89 -65.95 -68.60 11.67
CA GLU A 89 -66.22 -68.59 13.11
C GLU A 89 -65.07 -67.93 13.88
N GLY A 90 -65.39 -66.97 14.76
CA GLY A 90 -64.39 -66.21 15.52
C GLY A 90 -63.59 -65.16 14.74
N LYS A 91 -64.01 -64.79 13.52
CA LYS A 91 -63.37 -63.72 12.72
C LYS A 91 -64.28 -62.49 12.55
N LEU A 92 -63.73 -61.46 11.90
CA LEU A 92 -64.37 -60.20 11.52
C LEU A 92 -65.75 -60.40 10.88
N PHE A 93 -65.87 -61.23 9.84
CA PHE A 93 -67.15 -61.48 9.16
C PHE A 93 -67.68 -62.89 9.42
N GLN A 94 -68.90 -62.97 9.94
CA GLN A 94 -69.58 -64.23 10.26
C GLN A 94 -71.00 -64.24 9.67
N VAL A 95 -71.50 -65.42 9.30
CA VAL A 95 -72.87 -65.60 8.79
C VAL A 95 -73.69 -66.41 9.78
N HIS A 96 -74.91 -65.96 10.09
CA HIS A 96 -75.83 -66.68 10.94
C HIS A 96 -76.42 -67.89 10.20
N ALA A 97 -75.95 -69.08 10.60
CA ALA A 97 -76.02 -70.35 9.87
C ALA A 97 -77.43 -70.77 9.40
N GLN A 98 -78.48 -70.34 10.07
CA GLN A 98 -79.87 -70.75 9.84
C GLN A 98 -80.66 -69.80 8.91
N ASN A 99 -80.25 -68.54 8.77
CA ASN A 99 -81.04 -67.52 8.05
C ASN A 99 -80.24 -66.66 7.07
N GLY A 100 -78.91 -66.77 7.04
CA GLY A 100 -78.04 -66.11 6.07
C GLY A 100 -77.68 -64.65 6.38
N ASP A 101 -78.06 -64.10 7.53
CA ASP A 101 -77.64 -62.74 7.92
C ASP A 101 -76.12 -62.68 8.15
N VAL A 102 -75.44 -61.70 7.55
CA VAL A 102 -73.98 -61.52 7.62
C VAL A 102 -73.67 -60.34 8.55
N TYR A 103 -72.74 -60.56 9.48
CA TYR A 103 -72.42 -59.66 10.56
C TYR A 103 -70.92 -59.34 10.64
N ALA A 104 -70.59 -58.10 10.95
CA ALA A 104 -69.25 -57.61 11.29
C ALA A 104 -69.08 -57.59 12.82
N PHE A 105 -68.03 -58.25 13.33
CA PHE A 105 -67.77 -58.45 14.77
C PHE A 105 -66.72 -57.50 15.36
N GLU A 106 -66.09 -56.67 14.52
CA GLU A 106 -65.19 -55.58 14.90
C GLU A 106 -65.65 -54.30 14.17
N ARG A 107 -65.13 -53.13 14.55
CA ARG A 107 -65.32 -51.93 13.72
C ARG A 107 -64.52 -52.07 12.43
N LEU A 108 -65.09 -51.54 11.35
CA LEU A 108 -64.40 -51.40 10.06
C LEU A 108 -63.79 -50.00 9.97
N ASP A 109 -62.70 -49.94 9.22
CA ASP A 109 -61.85 -48.76 8.97
C ASP A 109 -61.33 -48.94 7.53
N ARG A 110 -61.63 -47.96 6.67
CA ARG A 110 -61.55 -48.03 5.20
C ARG A 110 -60.16 -47.70 4.71
N GLU A 111 -59.46 -46.77 5.38
CA GLU A 111 -58.07 -46.38 5.13
C GLU A 111 -57.14 -47.59 5.26
N LYS A 112 -57.42 -48.46 6.24
CA LYS A 112 -56.75 -49.75 6.42
C LYS A 112 -57.24 -50.81 5.44
N LYS A 113 -58.55 -50.92 5.19
CA LYS A 113 -59.09 -51.87 4.19
C LYS A 113 -60.52 -51.57 3.71
N SER A 114 -60.62 -51.01 2.50
CA SER A 114 -61.87 -50.64 1.81
C SER A 114 -62.67 -51.82 1.20
N GLU A 115 -62.05 -52.93 0.82
CA GLU A 115 -62.74 -54.08 0.20
C GLU A 115 -62.34 -55.45 0.78
N TYR A 116 -63.32 -56.34 0.97
CA TYR A 116 -63.14 -57.72 1.41
C TYR A 116 -63.79 -58.70 0.43
N TYR A 117 -62.99 -59.58 -0.18
CA TYR A 117 -63.46 -60.58 -1.14
C TYR A 117 -63.76 -61.91 -0.44
N LEU A 118 -65.03 -62.32 -0.41
CA LEU A 118 -65.51 -63.48 0.34
C LEU A 118 -66.29 -64.45 -0.55
N THR A 119 -66.36 -65.71 -0.13
CA THR A 119 -67.14 -66.75 -0.81
C THR A 119 -68.23 -67.30 0.12
N ALA A 120 -69.48 -67.17 -0.32
CA ALA A 120 -70.64 -67.80 0.28
C ALA A 120 -70.78 -69.26 -0.16
N TYR A 121 -71.07 -70.14 0.80
CA TYR A 121 -71.42 -71.54 0.61
C TYR A 121 -72.76 -71.82 1.26
N ILE A 122 -73.60 -72.61 0.60
CA ILE A 122 -74.82 -73.19 1.17
C ILE A 122 -74.60 -74.69 1.21
N VAL A 123 -74.47 -75.26 2.40
CA VAL A 123 -74.14 -76.68 2.61
C VAL A 123 -75.30 -77.42 3.27
N ASP A 124 -75.41 -78.72 3.03
CA ASP A 124 -76.31 -79.56 3.83
C ASP A 124 -75.74 -79.75 5.25
N LYS A 125 -76.58 -79.73 6.28
CA LYS A 125 -76.15 -79.92 7.68
C LYS A 125 -75.61 -81.32 7.93
N ASP A 126 -76.15 -82.32 7.22
CA ASP A 126 -75.91 -83.72 7.51
C ASP A 126 -74.73 -84.31 6.74
N THR A 127 -74.52 -83.89 5.48
CA THR A 127 -73.39 -84.34 4.63
C THR A 127 -72.27 -83.30 4.47
N ASN A 128 -72.54 -82.03 4.80
CA ASN A 128 -71.66 -80.88 4.55
C ASN A 128 -71.29 -80.65 3.07
N GLU A 129 -72.03 -81.26 2.14
CA GLU A 129 -71.90 -81.05 0.69
C GLU A 129 -72.55 -79.73 0.25
N ASN A 130 -72.04 -79.13 -0.82
CA ASN A 130 -72.57 -77.88 -1.38
C ASN A 130 -73.92 -78.12 -2.08
N LEU A 131 -74.98 -77.46 -1.61
CA LEU A 131 -76.33 -77.51 -2.18
C LEU A 131 -76.52 -76.57 -3.37
N GLU A 132 -75.75 -75.48 -3.40
CA GLU A 132 -75.63 -74.54 -4.52
C GLU A 132 -74.14 -74.33 -4.83
N PRO A 133 -73.76 -73.95 -6.07
CA PRO A 133 -72.38 -73.60 -6.39
C PRO A 133 -71.91 -72.40 -5.52
N PRO A 134 -70.65 -72.36 -5.06
CA PRO A 134 -70.15 -71.26 -4.24
C PRO A 134 -70.24 -69.91 -4.97
N SER A 135 -70.64 -68.87 -4.25
CA SER A 135 -70.88 -67.53 -4.79
C SER A 135 -69.86 -66.53 -4.23
N ASN A 136 -69.08 -65.89 -5.09
CA ASN A 136 -68.10 -64.87 -4.69
C ASN A 136 -68.78 -63.50 -4.65
N PHE A 137 -68.51 -62.74 -3.58
CA PHE A 137 -69.00 -61.37 -3.43
C PHE A 137 -67.96 -60.49 -2.71
N THR A 138 -68.07 -59.18 -2.91
CA THR A 138 -67.23 -58.19 -2.22
C THR A 138 -68.04 -57.47 -1.15
N ILE A 139 -67.53 -57.38 0.08
CA ILE A 139 -68.01 -56.37 1.03
C ILE A 139 -67.20 -55.09 0.76
N LYS A 140 -67.89 -54.03 0.34
CA LYS A 140 -67.35 -52.68 0.23
C LYS A 140 -67.61 -51.94 1.55
N VAL A 141 -66.56 -51.37 2.12
CA VAL A 141 -66.66 -50.37 3.17
C VAL A 141 -66.97 -49.03 2.52
N HIS A 142 -67.94 -48.30 3.06
CA HIS A 142 -68.29 -46.94 2.66
C HIS A 142 -67.67 -45.94 3.61
N ASP A 143 -67.07 -44.94 2.98
CA ASP A 143 -66.34 -43.82 3.57
C ASP A 143 -67.19 -43.01 4.57
N VAL A 144 -66.61 -42.70 5.72
CA VAL A 144 -67.14 -41.75 6.70
C VAL A 144 -66.01 -40.82 7.11
N ASN A 145 -66.16 -39.52 6.84
CA ASN A 145 -65.14 -38.53 7.18
C ASN A 145 -64.89 -38.48 8.70
N ASP A 146 -63.77 -39.08 9.11
CA ASP A 146 -63.29 -39.23 10.48
C ASP A 146 -61.79 -38.90 10.62
N ASN A 147 -61.07 -38.84 9.49
CA ASN A 147 -59.77 -38.18 9.39
C ASN A 147 -59.98 -36.66 9.23
N ALA A 148 -58.88 -35.91 9.26
CA ALA A 148 -58.88 -34.48 8.98
C ALA A 148 -57.59 -34.12 8.22
N PRO A 149 -57.57 -33.04 7.41
CA PRO A 149 -56.44 -32.76 6.51
C PRO A 149 -55.12 -32.57 7.27
N GLU A 150 -54.09 -33.37 7.01
CA GLU A 150 -52.75 -33.18 7.60
C GLU A 150 -51.84 -32.41 6.65
N PHE A 151 -51.26 -31.29 7.12
CA PHE A 151 -50.22 -30.59 6.38
C PHE A 151 -48.94 -31.43 6.25
N ALA A 152 -48.40 -31.51 5.03
CA ALA A 152 -47.16 -32.24 4.75
C ALA A 152 -45.92 -31.74 5.53
N GLN A 153 -45.99 -30.52 6.09
CA GLN A 153 -44.99 -29.93 6.98
C GLN A 153 -45.69 -29.07 8.04
N ARG A 154 -45.18 -29.04 9.28
CA ARG A 154 -45.72 -28.17 10.36
C ARG A 154 -45.32 -26.70 10.19
N VAL A 155 -44.19 -26.47 9.52
CA VAL A 155 -43.67 -25.15 9.16
C VAL A 155 -43.29 -25.17 7.69
N PHE A 156 -43.80 -24.23 6.92
CA PHE A 156 -43.35 -23.97 5.55
C PHE A 156 -42.55 -22.65 5.53
N ASN A 157 -41.59 -22.55 4.62
CA ASN A 157 -40.88 -21.30 4.36
C ASN A 157 -41.33 -20.71 3.01
N GLY A 158 -41.31 -19.39 2.90
CA GLY A 158 -41.54 -18.67 1.66
C GLY A 158 -40.67 -17.42 1.59
N SER A 159 -40.37 -16.97 0.39
CA SER A 159 -39.59 -15.75 0.14
C SER A 159 -40.22 -14.95 -0.98
N VAL A 160 -40.37 -13.64 -0.79
CA VAL A 160 -40.91 -12.73 -1.80
C VAL A 160 -40.13 -11.41 -1.74
N PRO A 161 -39.82 -10.77 -2.88
CA PRO A 161 -39.27 -9.43 -2.87
C PRO A 161 -40.23 -8.46 -2.19
N GLU A 162 -39.68 -7.50 -1.44
CA GLU A 162 -40.46 -6.38 -0.94
C GLU A 162 -41.02 -5.50 -2.06
N MET A 163 -41.90 -4.56 -1.71
CA MET A 163 -42.69 -3.74 -2.66
C MET A 163 -43.50 -4.53 -3.73
N SER A 164 -43.50 -5.87 -3.66
CA SER A 164 -44.13 -6.75 -4.65
C SER A 164 -45.59 -6.38 -4.87
N ALA A 165 -46.01 -6.31 -6.14
CA ALA A 165 -47.39 -6.05 -6.51
C ALA A 165 -48.37 -7.03 -5.81
N VAL A 166 -49.59 -6.55 -5.56
CA VAL A 166 -50.67 -7.40 -5.00
C VAL A 166 -50.96 -8.57 -5.95
N GLY A 167 -50.98 -9.80 -5.41
CA GLY A 167 -51.15 -11.02 -6.20
C GLY A 167 -49.85 -11.67 -6.66
N THR A 168 -48.68 -11.24 -6.17
CA THR A 168 -47.41 -11.95 -6.36
C THR A 168 -47.39 -13.22 -5.51
N SER A 169 -47.09 -14.36 -6.14
CA SER A 169 -46.99 -15.67 -5.46
C SER A 169 -45.74 -15.76 -4.58
N VAL A 170 -45.90 -16.30 -3.37
CA VAL A 170 -44.85 -16.36 -2.32
C VAL A 170 -44.36 -17.78 -2.08
N THR A 171 -45.30 -18.71 -1.84
CA THR A 171 -45.03 -20.13 -1.58
C THR A 171 -46.35 -20.90 -1.67
N ARG A 172 -46.29 -22.23 -1.68
CA ARG A 172 -47.47 -23.11 -1.71
C ARG A 172 -47.43 -24.10 -0.56
N VAL A 173 -48.43 -24.04 0.31
CA VAL A 173 -48.67 -25.08 1.31
C VAL A 173 -49.40 -26.28 0.67
N THR A 174 -49.35 -27.43 1.31
CA THR A 174 -50.14 -28.60 0.91
C THR A 174 -50.48 -29.42 2.14
N ALA A 175 -51.77 -29.67 2.33
CA ALA A 175 -52.30 -30.70 3.20
C ALA A 175 -52.92 -31.83 2.36
N VAL A 176 -52.98 -33.01 2.95
CA VAL A 176 -53.51 -34.23 2.34
C VAL A 176 -54.51 -34.83 3.32
N ASP A 177 -55.62 -35.33 2.79
CA ASP A 177 -56.61 -36.08 3.57
C ASP A 177 -56.51 -37.58 3.26
N ALA A 178 -56.95 -38.42 4.20
CA ALA A 178 -56.89 -39.88 4.09
C ALA A 178 -58.18 -40.48 3.51
N ASP A 179 -59.32 -39.80 3.66
CA ASP A 179 -60.67 -40.24 3.26
C ASP A 179 -60.82 -40.49 1.73
N ASP A 180 -62.01 -40.90 1.27
CA ASP A 180 -62.27 -41.18 -0.15
C ASP A 180 -62.45 -39.91 -1.01
N PRO A 181 -61.53 -39.61 -1.94
CA PRO A 181 -61.65 -38.44 -2.83
C PRO A 181 -62.75 -38.59 -3.90
N THR A 182 -63.42 -39.73 -3.99
CA THR A 182 -64.62 -39.90 -4.82
C THR A 182 -65.91 -39.48 -4.11
N VAL A 183 -65.87 -39.32 -2.78
CA VAL A 183 -67.01 -38.82 -1.99
C VAL A 183 -66.87 -37.30 -1.82
N LEU A 184 -67.88 -36.57 -2.32
CA LEU A 184 -67.84 -35.11 -2.38
C LEU A 184 -67.79 -34.50 -0.97
N GLY A 185 -66.67 -33.87 -0.65
CA GLY A 185 -66.50 -33.09 0.57
C GLY A 185 -65.72 -33.79 1.68
N HIS A 186 -65.43 -35.10 1.56
CA HIS A 186 -64.63 -35.83 2.56
C HIS A 186 -63.14 -35.44 2.39
N ALA A 187 -62.40 -36.05 1.45
CA ALA A 187 -61.01 -35.67 1.17
C ALA A 187 -60.79 -34.32 0.43
N SER A 188 -61.70 -33.35 0.59
CA SER A 188 -61.77 -32.10 -0.21
C SER A 188 -61.19 -30.89 0.52
N VAL A 189 -59.87 -30.86 0.69
CA VAL A 189 -59.16 -29.79 1.43
C VAL A 189 -59.40 -28.39 0.85
N SER A 190 -59.83 -27.47 1.72
CA SER A 190 -59.87 -26.02 1.54
C SER A 190 -58.85 -25.34 2.46
N TYR A 191 -58.39 -24.13 2.09
CA TYR A 191 -57.34 -23.41 2.82
C TYR A 191 -57.79 -22.00 3.24
N ASN A 192 -57.34 -21.56 4.42
CA ASN A 192 -57.71 -20.27 5.02
C ASN A 192 -56.53 -19.67 5.81
N ILE A 193 -56.34 -18.33 5.80
CA ILE A 193 -55.32 -17.67 6.64
C ILE A 193 -55.99 -17.13 7.91
N ILE A 194 -55.64 -17.71 9.05
CA ILE A 194 -56.20 -17.32 10.36
C ILE A 194 -55.36 -16.24 11.09
N ARG A 195 -54.09 -16.05 10.70
CA ARG A 195 -53.19 -14.97 11.17
C ARG A 195 -52.33 -14.49 9.99
N GLY A 196 -52.22 -13.17 9.77
CA GLY A 196 -51.44 -12.60 8.66
C GLY A 196 -52.22 -12.24 7.39
N ARG A 197 -53.56 -12.34 7.44
CA ARG A 197 -54.48 -12.05 6.32
C ARG A 197 -54.46 -10.59 5.84
N GLU A 198 -53.92 -9.71 6.68
CA GLU A 198 -53.70 -8.29 6.44
C GLU A 198 -52.47 -8.00 5.55
N TYR A 199 -51.60 -9.00 5.35
CA TYR A 199 -50.41 -8.92 4.48
C TYR A 199 -50.45 -9.92 3.32
N PHE A 200 -51.09 -11.08 3.52
CA PHE A 200 -51.12 -12.20 2.56
C PHE A 200 -52.52 -12.79 2.38
N THR A 201 -52.76 -13.39 1.22
CA THR A 201 -53.99 -14.14 0.88
C THR A 201 -53.63 -15.55 0.40
N ILE A 202 -54.59 -16.47 0.36
CA ILE A 202 -54.40 -17.86 -0.10
C ILE A 202 -55.50 -18.26 -1.07
N ASP A 203 -55.17 -19.08 -2.06
CA ASP A 203 -56.15 -19.66 -3.00
C ASP A 203 -56.54 -21.11 -2.64
N GLY A 204 -57.54 -21.64 -3.34
CA GLY A 204 -57.99 -23.03 -3.18
C GLY A 204 -56.98 -24.09 -3.62
N SER A 205 -55.82 -23.72 -4.18
CA SER A 205 -54.73 -24.65 -4.47
C SER A 205 -53.71 -24.76 -3.33
N GLY A 206 -53.84 -23.92 -2.29
CA GLY A 206 -52.86 -23.77 -1.22
C GLY A 206 -51.74 -22.76 -1.54
N THR A 207 -51.85 -21.99 -2.63
CA THR A 207 -50.83 -21.00 -3.03
C THR A 207 -51.09 -19.67 -2.30
N ILE A 208 -50.04 -19.15 -1.67
CA ILE A 208 -50.07 -17.91 -0.90
C ILE A 208 -49.56 -16.75 -1.77
N PHE A 209 -50.26 -15.63 -1.73
CA PHE A 209 -49.96 -14.43 -2.49
C PHE A 209 -49.90 -13.18 -1.60
N THR A 210 -49.20 -12.15 -2.04
CA THR A 210 -49.23 -10.81 -1.40
C THR A 210 -50.64 -10.20 -1.48
N ALA A 211 -51.16 -9.72 -0.35
CA ALA A 211 -52.43 -8.96 -0.29
C ALA A 211 -52.22 -7.44 -0.34
N VAL A 212 -51.01 -6.96 -0.04
CA VAL A 212 -50.61 -5.55 -0.08
C VAL A 212 -49.30 -5.37 -0.86
N ASN A 213 -49.03 -4.14 -1.32
CA ASN A 213 -47.85 -3.77 -2.10
C ASN A 213 -46.85 -2.89 -1.34
N ASN A 214 -47.01 -2.76 -0.02
CA ASN A 214 -46.14 -2.01 0.88
C ASN A 214 -45.51 -2.92 1.96
N LEU A 215 -45.19 -4.15 1.57
CA LEU A 215 -44.25 -4.99 2.29
C LEU A 215 -42.85 -4.36 2.13
N ASP A 216 -42.10 -4.30 3.23
CA ASP A 216 -41.00 -3.36 3.44
C ASP A 216 -40.08 -3.96 4.51
N ARG A 217 -38.85 -4.31 4.13
CA ARG A 217 -37.95 -5.20 4.87
C ARG A 217 -37.24 -4.46 6.01
N GLU A 218 -36.97 -3.17 5.82
CA GLU A 218 -36.35 -2.25 6.78
C GLU A 218 -37.30 -2.01 7.96
N LYS A 219 -38.62 -2.03 7.71
CA LYS A 219 -39.65 -2.04 8.77
C LYS A 219 -39.86 -3.44 9.33
N GLN A 220 -39.99 -4.46 8.48
CA GLN A 220 -40.24 -5.84 8.93
C GLN A 220 -39.81 -6.90 7.89
N SER A 221 -38.59 -7.42 8.03
CA SER A 221 -38.03 -8.45 7.14
C SER A 221 -38.69 -9.84 7.21
N LYS A 222 -39.54 -10.13 8.22
CA LYS A 222 -40.14 -11.46 8.45
C LYS A 222 -41.59 -11.40 8.92
N TYR A 223 -42.42 -12.30 8.36
CA TYR A 223 -43.82 -12.46 8.70
C TYR A 223 -44.13 -13.91 9.07
N GLU A 224 -44.78 -14.12 10.21
CA GLU A 224 -45.34 -15.41 10.62
C GLU A 224 -46.84 -15.42 10.33
N ILE A 225 -47.26 -16.16 9.30
CA ILE A 225 -48.67 -16.40 9.04
C ILE A 225 -49.06 -17.80 9.51
N VAL A 226 -50.33 -18.00 9.83
CA VAL A 226 -50.86 -19.33 10.19
C VAL A 226 -51.98 -19.66 9.23
N VAL A 227 -51.84 -20.82 8.58
CA VAL A 227 -52.78 -21.35 7.60
C VAL A 227 -53.53 -22.52 8.22
N GLU A 228 -54.84 -22.51 8.05
CA GLU A 228 -55.76 -23.58 8.36
C GLU A 228 -56.06 -24.40 7.09
N ALA A 229 -56.07 -25.73 7.20
CA ALA A 229 -56.57 -26.64 6.18
C ALA A 229 -57.83 -27.33 6.71
N LYS A 230 -58.90 -27.34 5.92
CA LYS A 230 -60.25 -27.76 6.33
C LYS A 230 -60.98 -28.54 5.23
N ASP A 231 -61.55 -29.65 5.63
CA ASP A 231 -62.42 -30.57 4.91
C ASP A 231 -63.91 -30.22 5.03
N GLY A 232 -64.79 -31.21 4.79
CA GLY A 232 -66.22 -31.13 5.02
C GLY A 232 -66.64 -31.25 6.49
N PRO A 233 -67.94 -31.35 6.77
CA PRO A 233 -68.44 -31.54 8.13
C PRO A 233 -68.31 -33.01 8.59
N GLY A 234 -67.44 -33.25 9.58
CA GLY A 234 -66.95 -34.59 9.94
C GLY A 234 -67.37 -35.16 11.30
N LEU A 235 -66.89 -36.39 11.58
CA LEU A 235 -67.00 -37.02 12.90
C LEU A 235 -65.95 -36.53 13.91
N ARG A 236 -64.84 -35.95 13.41
CA ARG A 236 -63.70 -35.45 14.20
C ARG A 236 -63.36 -34.01 13.79
N GLY A 237 -62.34 -33.43 14.42
CA GLY A 237 -62.06 -31.99 14.36
C GLY A 237 -61.70 -31.52 12.96
N GLU A 238 -62.63 -30.80 12.32
CA GLU A 238 -62.70 -30.34 10.92
C GLU A 238 -61.57 -29.38 10.45
N SER A 239 -60.40 -29.34 11.10
CA SER A 239 -59.22 -28.62 10.57
C SER A 239 -57.89 -28.97 11.26
N SER A 240 -56.80 -28.78 10.51
CA SER A 240 -55.44 -28.65 11.06
C SER A 240 -54.82 -27.29 10.71
N THR A 241 -53.68 -26.97 11.33
CA THR A 241 -52.98 -25.69 11.11
C THR A 241 -51.48 -25.88 10.93
N ALA A 242 -50.89 -25.12 10.00
CA ALA A 242 -49.44 -25.01 9.82
C ALA A 242 -48.99 -23.54 9.87
N THR A 243 -47.76 -23.31 10.33
CA THR A 243 -47.13 -21.98 10.28
C THR A 243 -46.42 -21.80 8.95
N VAL A 244 -46.47 -20.61 8.36
CA VAL A 244 -45.64 -20.25 7.22
C VAL A 244 -44.80 -19.04 7.58
N VAL A 245 -43.48 -19.19 7.51
CA VAL A 245 -42.52 -18.12 7.75
C VAL A 245 -42.14 -17.52 6.40
N ILE A 246 -42.55 -16.27 6.18
CA ILE A 246 -42.27 -15.52 4.97
C ILE A 246 -41.16 -14.53 5.26
N THR A 247 -40.03 -14.66 4.56
CA THR A 247 -38.92 -13.69 4.58
C THR A 247 -39.05 -12.75 3.39
N LEU A 248 -38.99 -11.45 3.61
CA LEU A 248 -38.80 -10.51 2.50
C LEU A 248 -37.35 -10.61 2.00
N SER A 249 -37.18 -10.63 0.67
CA SER A 249 -35.86 -10.50 0.05
C SER A 249 -35.61 -9.06 -0.37
N ASP A 250 -34.46 -8.55 0.03
CA ASP A 250 -33.97 -7.19 -0.10
C ASP A 250 -33.99 -6.65 -1.55
N ILE A 251 -34.51 -5.44 -1.73
CA ILE A 251 -34.40 -4.63 -2.95
C ILE A 251 -33.60 -3.37 -2.63
N ASN A 252 -32.67 -2.99 -3.52
CA ASN A 252 -32.03 -1.66 -3.46
C ASN A 252 -33.06 -0.56 -3.77
N ASP A 253 -33.61 0.03 -2.71
CA ASP A 253 -34.67 1.06 -2.75
C ASP A 253 -34.31 2.30 -1.89
N ASN A 254 -33.37 2.18 -0.94
CA ASN A 254 -32.91 3.31 -0.12
C ASN A 254 -31.59 3.89 -0.61
N PHE A 255 -31.54 5.23 -0.74
CA PHE A 255 -30.31 5.94 -1.09
C PHE A 255 -29.42 6.12 0.14
N PRO A 256 -28.07 6.01 0.02
CA PRO A 256 -27.16 6.29 1.12
C PRO A 256 -27.26 7.75 1.58
N VAL A 257 -27.55 7.94 2.87
CA VAL A 257 -27.78 9.23 3.52
C VAL A 257 -26.62 9.55 4.46
N PHE A 258 -26.06 10.76 4.41
CA PHE A 258 -25.04 11.14 5.39
C PHE A 258 -25.63 11.31 6.79
N THR A 259 -24.94 10.79 7.82
CA THR A 259 -25.34 10.96 9.22
C THR A 259 -25.23 12.41 9.69
N GLU A 260 -24.26 13.16 9.14
CA GLU A 260 -24.07 14.58 9.38
C GLU A 260 -24.17 15.38 8.08
N THR A 261 -24.78 16.57 8.13
CA THR A 261 -24.87 17.47 6.97
C THR A 261 -23.65 18.37 6.79
N ASN A 262 -22.79 18.48 7.80
CA ASN A 262 -21.68 19.44 7.88
C ASN A 262 -20.48 18.83 8.63
N TYR A 263 -19.62 18.11 7.92
CA TYR A 263 -18.39 17.53 8.48
C TYR A 263 -17.32 18.60 8.67
N LYS A 264 -16.58 18.53 9.78
CA LYS A 264 -15.52 19.48 10.11
C LYS A 264 -14.23 18.78 10.52
N PHE A 265 -13.17 19.05 9.78
CA PHE A 265 -11.83 18.54 10.04
C PHE A 265 -10.88 19.70 10.34
N VAL A 266 -9.91 19.46 11.23
CA VAL A 266 -8.81 20.37 11.53
C VAL A 266 -7.54 19.60 11.27
N VAL A 267 -6.65 20.17 10.46
CA VAL A 267 -5.52 19.42 9.88
C VAL A 267 -4.27 20.30 9.82
N PRO A 268 -3.08 19.81 10.20
CA PRO A 268 -1.84 20.54 9.97
C PRO A 268 -1.50 20.53 8.47
N GLU A 269 -0.79 21.54 7.98
CA GLU A 269 -0.40 21.60 6.58
C GLU A 269 0.68 20.56 6.20
N ASP A 270 1.52 20.19 7.16
CA ASP A 270 2.54 19.13 7.05
C ASP A 270 1.96 17.71 6.88
N ILE A 271 0.62 17.58 6.83
CA ILE A 271 -0.06 16.30 6.68
C ILE A 271 0.42 15.56 5.44
N ARG A 272 0.91 14.33 5.66
CA ARG A 272 1.40 13.47 4.59
C ARG A 272 0.29 13.17 3.57
N VAL A 273 0.57 13.47 2.30
CA VAL A 273 -0.23 13.09 1.13
C VAL A 273 -0.65 11.61 1.20
N GLY A 274 -1.93 11.33 0.97
CA GLY A 274 -2.54 10.00 1.05
C GLY A 274 -2.89 9.50 2.46
N SER A 275 -2.58 10.25 3.53
CA SER A 275 -3.06 9.91 4.88
C SER A 275 -4.53 10.29 5.10
N SER A 276 -5.17 9.71 6.11
CA SER A 276 -6.59 9.92 6.42
C SER A 276 -6.82 11.17 7.26
N LEU A 277 -7.59 12.15 6.76
CA LEU A 277 -8.10 13.26 7.57
C LEU A 277 -9.23 12.80 8.51
N GLY A 278 -10.07 11.88 8.05
CA GLY A 278 -11.23 11.39 8.80
C GLY A 278 -12.25 10.66 7.94
N SER A 279 -13.29 10.16 8.60
CA SER A 279 -14.36 9.33 8.02
C SER A 279 -15.68 10.07 7.89
N LEU A 280 -16.23 10.08 6.68
CA LEU A 280 -17.62 10.38 6.37
C LEU A 280 -18.46 9.12 6.63
N THR A 281 -19.60 9.24 7.30
CA THR A 281 -20.48 8.09 7.57
C THR A 281 -21.81 8.27 6.85
N VAL A 282 -22.26 7.19 6.19
CA VAL A 282 -23.63 7.11 5.68
C VAL A 282 -24.43 6.06 6.46
N GLU A 283 -25.72 6.35 6.61
CA GLU A 283 -26.74 5.36 6.90
C GLU A 283 -27.39 4.93 5.59
N ASP A 284 -27.45 3.62 5.41
CA ASP A 284 -27.96 2.95 4.23
C ASP A 284 -28.51 1.59 4.76
N PRO A 285 -29.84 1.37 4.76
CA PRO A 285 -30.47 0.33 5.58
C PRO A 285 -30.57 -1.05 4.91
N ASP A 286 -30.42 -1.11 3.59
CA ASP A 286 -30.58 -2.31 2.73
C ASP A 286 -29.52 -3.40 3.07
N GLU A 287 -29.55 -4.59 2.46
CA GLU A 287 -28.54 -5.63 2.72
C GLU A 287 -27.18 -5.28 2.08
N PRO A 288 -26.03 -5.64 2.67
CA PRO A 288 -24.71 -5.23 2.19
C PRO A 288 -24.37 -5.53 0.71
N GLN A 289 -25.11 -6.44 0.06
CA GLN A 289 -25.02 -6.74 -1.38
C GLN A 289 -25.63 -5.64 -2.28
N ASN A 290 -26.58 -4.88 -1.73
CA ASN A 290 -27.36 -3.82 -2.38
C ASN A 290 -26.95 -2.41 -1.89
N ARG A 291 -25.85 -2.29 -1.13
CA ARG A 291 -25.36 -1.01 -0.57
C ARG A 291 -23.99 -0.62 -1.11
N MET A 292 -23.92 -0.31 -2.39
CA MET A 292 -22.68 0.06 -3.08
C MET A 292 -22.42 1.57 -3.02
N THR A 293 -22.31 2.11 -1.79
CA THR A 293 -22.08 3.54 -1.57
C THR A 293 -20.82 4.03 -2.28
N LYS A 294 -20.99 5.03 -3.15
CA LYS A 294 -19.96 5.74 -3.89
C LYS A 294 -20.02 7.23 -3.58
N TYR A 295 -18.90 7.77 -3.13
CA TYR A 295 -18.72 9.19 -2.83
C TYR A 295 -18.25 9.99 -4.05
N SER A 296 -18.66 11.25 -4.15
CA SER A 296 -18.09 12.21 -5.10
C SER A 296 -18.10 13.64 -4.54
N ILE A 297 -17.17 14.50 -4.98
CA ILE A 297 -17.19 15.94 -4.69
C ILE A 297 -18.00 16.62 -5.79
N VAL A 298 -19.22 17.10 -5.50
CA VAL A 298 -20.13 17.67 -6.50
C VAL A 298 -19.95 19.18 -6.69
N GLN A 299 -19.52 19.92 -5.67
CA GLN A 299 -19.37 21.37 -5.71
C GLN A 299 -18.08 21.79 -4.98
N GLY A 300 -17.28 22.65 -5.62
CA GLY A 300 -15.94 23.03 -5.16
C GLY A 300 -14.86 22.51 -6.12
N GLU A 301 -13.79 23.28 -6.31
CA GLU A 301 -12.77 23.00 -7.34
C GLU A 301 -11.70 21.98 -6.88
N TYR A 302 -11.66 21.66 -5.58
CA TYR A 302 -10.64 20.85 -4.89
C TYR A 302 -10.63 19.34 -5.22
N ARG A 303 -11.22 18.93 -6.34
CA ARG A 303 -11.23 17.54 -6.86
C ARG A 303 -9.86 16.97 -7.19
N ASP A 304 -8.87 17.85 -7.33
CA ASP A 304 -7.46 17.57 -7.58
C ASP A 304 -6.62 17.55 -6.29
N THR A 305 -7.24 17.91 -5.16
CA THR A 305 -6.59 18.20 -3.87
C THR A 305 -7.08 17.23 -2.79
N PHE A 306 -8.32 16.77 -2.84
CA PHE A 306 -8.87 15.73 -1.96
C PHE A 306 -9.52 14.59 -2.74
N VAL A 307 -9.31 13.36 -2.25
CA VAL A 307 -10.00 12.14 -2.69
C VAL A 307 -10.81 11.56 -1.53
N ILE A 308 -11.88 10.85 -1.85
CA ILE A 308 -12.72 10.13 -0.90
C ILE A 308 -12.73 8.66 -1.32
N GLU A 309 -12.17 7.79 -0.48
CA GLU A 309 -12.11 6.34 -0.71
C GLU A 309 -13.13 5.60 0.17
N LEU A 310 -13.72 4.50 -0.33
CA LEU A 310 -14.65 3.68 0.43
C LEU A 310 -13.91 2.69 1.35
N ASP A 311 -14.05 2.84 2.67
CA ASP A 311 -13.81 1.75 3.62
C ASP A 311 -15.00 0.78 3.57
N ALA A 312 -14.89 -0.22 2.70
CA ALA A 312 -15.91 -1.26 2.50
C ALA A 312 -16.15 -2.12 3.76
N SER A 313 -15.26 -2.09 4.77
CA SER A 313 -15.47 -2.80 6.04
C SER A 313 -16.43 -2.08 6.99
N ARG A 314 -16.69 -0.78 6.75
CA ARG A 314 -17.54 0.09 7.59
C ARG A 314 -18.62 0.85 6.83
N ASN A 315 -18.62 0.78 5.50
CA ASN A 315 -19.38 1.65 4.60
C ASN A 315 -19.14 3.16 4.84
N GLN A 316 -17.87 3.55 5.02
CA GLN A 316 -17.47 4.92 5.32
C GLN A 316 -16.58 5.52 4.23
N GLY A 317 -16.68 6.83 4.00
CA GLY A 317 -15.84 7.58 3.05
C GLY A 317 -14.65 8.20 3.74
N ILE A 318 -13.44 7.68 3.50
CA ILE A 318 -12.20 8.20 4.08
C ILE A 318 -11.67 9.33 3.20
N ILE A 319 -11.61 10.55 3.73
CA ILE A 319 -11.04 11.70 3.03
C ILE A 319 -9.51 11.69 3.17
N LYS A 320 -8.80 11.87 2.05
CA LYS A 320 -7.34 11.95 1.99
C LYS A 320 -6.87 13.13 1.13
N PRO A 321 -5.72 13.75 1.42
CA PRO A 321 -5.15 14.79 0.56
C PRO A 321 -4.35 14.16 -0.58
N MET A 322 -4.58 14.61 -1.81
CA MET A 322 -3.84 14.22 -3.01
C MET A 322 -2.61 15.10 -3.28
N LYS A 323 -2.56 16.27 -2.63
CA LYS A 323 -1.48 17.26 -2.72
C LYS A 323 -1.03 17.63 -1.30
N ALA A 324 0.15 18.21 -1.16
CA ALA A 324 0.49 18.93 0.07
C ALA A 324 -0.51 20.07 0.29
N LEU A 325 -0.78 20.38 1.56
CA LEU A 325 -1.54 21.57 1.94
C LEU A 325 -0.55 22.72 2.18
N ASP A 326 -1.05 23.94 2.16
CA ASP A 326 -0.27 25.19 2.22
C ASP A 326 -1.17 26.22 2.91
N TYR A 327 -0.87 26.52 4.17
CA TYR A 327 -1.67 27.41 5.01
C TYR A 327 -1.60 28.86 4.50
N GLU A 328 -0.47 29.31 3.97
CA GLU A 328 -0.30 30.65 3.40
C GLU A 328 -1.14 30.85 2.14
N HIS A 329 -1.39 29.79 1.38
CA HIS A 329 -2.23 29.81 0.20
C HIS A 329 -3.72 29.60 0.52
N ILE A 330 -4.09 28.55 1.28
CA ILE A 330 -5.50 28.20 1.56
C ILE A 330 -5.69 27.71 3.01
N LYS A 331 -6.23 28.61 3.85
CA LYS A 331 -6.47 28.36 5.29
C LYS A 331 -7.74 27.54 5.59
N GLU A 332 -8.75 27.60 4.72
CA GLU A 332 -9.97 26.80 4.83
C GLU A 332 -10.41 26.28 3.45
N TYR A 333 -10.66 24.98 3.35
CA TYR A 333 -11.34 24.36 2.21
C TYR A 333 -12.80 24.09 2.56
N SER A 334 -13.73 24.48 1.68
CA SER A 334 -15.15 24.13 1.80
C SER A 334 -15.68 23.59 0.48
N PHE A 335 -16.29 22.41 0.51
CA PHE A 335 -16.85 21.74 -0.67
C PHE A 335 -18.05 20.85 -0.32
N THR A 336 -18.94 20.64 -1.28
CA THR A 336 -20.12 19.77 -1.14
C THR A 336 -19.82 18.40 -1.73
N ILE A 337 -20.11 17.36 -0.96
CA ILE A 337 -19.98 15.96 -1.33
C ILE A 337 -21.36 15.32 -1.53
N GLU A 338 -21.40 14.29 -2.36
CA GLU A 338 -22.56 13.45 -2.60
C GLU A 338 -22.23 11.99 -2.31
N ALA A 339 -23.12 11.30 -1.62
CA ALA A 339 -23.19 9.85 -1.56
C ALA A 339 -24.21 9.36 -2.59
N THR A 340 -23.86 8.31 -3.33
CA THR A 340 -24.71 7.70 -4.36
C THR A 340 -24.59 6.19 -4.29
N ASP A 341 -25.64 5.47 -4.62
CA ASP A 341 -25.50 4.07 -5.07
C ASP A 341 -25.65 4.09 -6.61
N PRO A 342 -24.76 3.44 -7.40
CA PRO A 342 -24.86 3.38 -8.86
C PRO A 342 -25.75 2.24 -9.39
N THR A 343 -26.24 1.36 -8.50
CA THR A 343 -27.06 0.17 -8.78
C THR A 343 -28.55 0.38 -8.42
N ILE A 344 -28.86 1.30 -7.51
CA ILE A 344 -30.24 1.70 -7.17
C ILE A 344 -31.03 2.15 -8.40
N SER A 345 -32.31 1.77 -8.47
CA SER A 345 -33.14 2.12 -9.60
C SER A 345 -33.76 3.52 -9.45
N LEU A 346 -33.57 4.38 -10.46
CA LEU A 346 -34.06 5.76 -10.50
C LEU A 346 -35.59 5.93 -10.32
N HIS A 347 -36.38 4.85 -10.37
CA HIS A 347 -37.82 4.92 -10.11
C HIS A 347 -38.19 5.03 -8.61
N TYR A 348 -37.25 4.76 -7.70
CA TYR A 348 -37.43 4.94 -6.25
C TYR A 348 -37.18 6.38 -5.77
N LEU A 349 -36.73 7.30 -6.64
CA LEU A 349 -36.30 8.68 -6.34
C LEU A 349 -37.35 9.66 -5.76
N ASN A 350 -38.55 9.21 -5.37
CA ASN A 350 -39.57 10.08 -4.78
C ASN A 350 -39.23 10.59 -3.36
N HIS A 351 -38.22 10.03 -2.69
CA HIS A 351 -37.90 10.30 -1.27
C HIS A 351 -36.73 11.27 -1.03
N GLY A 352 -36.76 12.44 -1.68
CA GLY A 352 -36.11 13.66 -1.17
C GLY A 352 -34.58 13.75 -1.27
N LEU A 353 -34.11 14.25 -2.41
CA LEU A 353 -32.72 14.58 -2.82
C LEU A 353 -32.00 15.65 -1.95
N SER A 354 -32.13 15.62 -0.62
CA SER A 354 -31.53 16.61 0.30
C SER A 354 -30.78 15.99 1.47
N LYS A 355 -30.61 14.67 1.47
CA LYS A 355 -29.93 13.89 2.51
C LYS A 355 -28.71 13.08 2.02
N ASN A 356 -28.61 12.89 0.70
CA ASN A 356 -27.45 12.28 0.05
C ASN A 356 -26.31 13.30 -0.20
N LEU A 357 -26.49 14.55 0.23
CA LEU A 357 -25.52 15.65 0.13
C LEU A 357 -25.06 16.10 1.53
N ALA A 358 -23.77 16.38 1.67
CA ALA A 358 -23.20 17.01 2.86
C ALA A 358 -22.13 18.04 2.49
N VAL A 359 -21.86 18.99 3.38
CA VAL A 359 -20.76 19.95 3.24
C VAL A 359 -19.57 19.46 4.08
N VAL A 360 -18.37 19.57 3.52
CA VAL A 360 -17.10 19.33 4.22
C VAL A 360 -16.38 20.66 4.40
N HIS A 361 -15.98 20.95 5.63
CA HIS A 361 -15.05 22.01 5.98
C HIS A 361 -13.73 21.41 6.49
N ILE A 362 -12.61 21.86 5.93
CA ILE A 362 -11.26 21.48 6.38
C ILE A 362 -10.53 22.78 6.72
N ASN A 363 -10.30 23.02 8.00
CA ASN A 363 -9.49 24.14 8.50
C ASN A 363 -8.03 23.69 8.62
N VAL A 364 -7.15 24.30 7.84
CA VAL A 364 -5.70 24.07 7.92
C VAL A 364 -5.13 24.82 9.13
N THR A 365 -4.16 24.24 9.82
CA THR A 365 -3.40 24.89 10.90
C THR A 365 -1.93 25.03 10.52
N ASP A 366 -1.47 26.28 10.60
CA ASP A 366 -0.08 26.77 10.61
C ASP A 366 0.92 25.81 11.31
N VAL A 367 2.02 25.46 10.63
CA VAL A 367 3.12 24.62 11.17
C VAL A 367 4.52 25.22 10.89
N ASP A 368 4.83 26.35 11.52
CA ASP A 368 6.18 26.78 11.97
C ASP A 368 7.35 26.42 10.99
N GLU A 369 7.36 27.00 9.79
CA GLU A 369 8.33 26.72 8.73
C GLU A 369 9.68 27.47 8.88
N PRO A 370 10.75 27.09 8.16
CA PRO A 370 12.00 27.86 8.12
C PRO A 370 11.92 29.10 7.18
N PRO A 371 12.44 30.29 7.58
CA PRO A 371 12.30 31.52 6.80
C PRO A 371 12.84 31.44 5.36
N VAL A 372 12.04 31.82 4.36
CA VAL A 372 12.35 31.65 2.94
C VAL A 372 13.07 32.87 2.35
N PHE A 373 14.22 32.65 1.68
CA PHE A 373 14.95 33.71 0.97
C PHE A 373 14.24 34.20 -0.29
N SER A 374 14.24 35.52 -0.50
CA SER A 374 13.58 36.20 -1.63
C SER A 374 14.20 35.90 -3.00
N GLN A 375 15.42 35.35 -3.02
CA GLN A 375 16.11 34.86 -4.22
C GLN A 375 16.84 33.55 -3.88
N ARG A 376 16.83 32.58 -4.80
CA ARG A 376 17.50 31.27 -4.63
C ARG A 376 19.03 31.36 -4.69
N PHE A 377 19.56 32.45 -5.22
CA PHE A 377 20.98 32.75 -5.38
C PHE A 377 21.15 34.26 -5.48
N TYR A 378 22.18 34.81 -4.84
CA TYR A 378 22.52 36.23 -4.95
C TYR A 378 23.88 36.39 -5.63
N HIS A 379 23.98 37.32 -6.57
CA HIS A 379 25.21 37.68 -7.25
C HIS A 379 25.53 39.15 -7.00
N PHE A 380 26.70 39.41 -6.42
CA PHE A 380 27.23 40.76 -6.21
C PHE A 380 28.59 40.90 -6.90
N LYS A 381 28.87 42.11 -7.38
CA LYS A 381 30.16 42.50 -7.96
C LYS A 381 30.82 43.55 -7.08
N LEU A 382 32.12 43.44 -6.87
CA LEU A 382 32.88 44.32 -5.98
C LEU A 382 34.25 44.61 -6.58
N MET A 383 34.65 45.88 -6.74
CA MET A 383 36.05 46.15 -7.09
C MET A 383 36.94 45.77 -5.91
N GLU A 384 38.13 45.27 -6.21
CA GLU A 384 39.17 45.00 -5.22
C GLU A 384 39.74 46.27 -4.57
N ASN A 385 40.65 46.12 -3.62
CA ASN A 385 41.29 47.22 -2.86
C ASN A 385 40.33 48.19 -2.11
N GLN A 386 39.00 48.02 -2.22
CA GLN A 386 38.01 48.92 -1.64
C GLN A 386 37.92 48.81 -0.11
N LYS A 387 38.02 49.96 0.57
CA LYS A 387 38.09 50.05 2.03
C LYS A 387 36.71 49.96 2.68
N LYS A 388 36.29 48.70 2.92
CA LYS A 388 35.07 48.29 3.62
C LYS A 388 33.74 48.77 2.98
N PRO A 389 33.55 48.57 1.66
CA PRO A 389 32.27 48.81 1.00
C PRO A 389 31.12 47.97 1.59
N LEU A 390 29.90 48.53 1.50
CA LEU A 390 28.66 47.75 1.52
C LEU A 390 28.51 47.07 0.16
N ILE A 391 28.35 45.76 0.15
CA ILE A 391 28.30 44.93 -1.07
C ILE A 391 26.87 44.80 -1.57
N GLY A 392 25.93 44.59 -0.64
CA GLY A 392 24.52 44.37 -0.95
C GLY A 392 23.72 43.94 0.29
N SER A 393 22.53 43.39 0.06
CA SER A 393 21.67 42.84 1.11
C SER A 393 20.92 41.61 0.62
N VAL A 394 20.86 40.58 1.46
CA VAL A 394 19.90 39.47 1.32
C VAL A 394 18.62 39.78 2.09
N LEU A 395 17.53 39.10 1.75
CA LEU A 395 16.25 39.22 2.46
C LEU A 395 15.53 37.88 2.47
N ALA A 396 15.21 37.36 3.65
CA ALA A 396 14.28 36.27 3.88
C ALA A 396 12.98 36.79 4.51
N ARG A 397 11.93 35.96 4.47
CA ARG A 397 10.63 36.18 5.13
C ARG A 397 10.13 34.84 5.65
N ASP A 398 9.54 34.83 6.84
CA ASP A 398 8.73 33.70 7.27
C ASP A 398 7.45 33.63 6.43
N PRO A 399 7.00 32.43 6.05
CA PRO A 399 5.67 32.22 5.50
C PRO A 399 4.61 32.33 6.60
N ASP A 400 4.86 31.73 7.77
CA ASP A 400 3.99 31.60 8.95
C ASP A 400 3.12 32.84 9.24
N ALA A 401 1.89 32.63 9.73
CA ALA A 401 1.10 33.74 10.26
C ALA A 401 1.68 34.28 11.59
N ALA A 402 2.55 33.52 12.25
CA ALA A 402 3.41 34.01 13.32
C ALA A 402 4.49 34.94 12.76
N GLN A 403 4.31 36.26 12.88
CA GLN A 403 5.33 37.24 12.47
C GLN A 403 6.54 37.26 13.43
N ARG A 404 7.43 36.28 13.26
CA ARG A 404 8.69 36.11 13.99
C ARG A 404 9.75 37.14 13.55
N ASN A 405 10.88 37.22 14.28
CA ASN A 405 12.02 38.04 13.86
C ASN A 405 13.10 37.16 13.21
N ILE A 406 13.60 37.59 12.05
CA ILE A 406 14.65 36.86 11.32
C ILE A 406 15.99 37.56 11.53
N GLU A 407 17.00 36.81 11.94
CA GLU A 407 18.40 37.25 11.97
C GLU A 407 19.26 36.52 10.94
N TYR A 408 20.30 37.19 10.45
CA TYR A 408 21.17 36.68 9.39
C TYR A 408 22.61 36.52 9.87
N SER A 409 23.29 35.45 9.44
CA SER A 409 24.71 35.24 9.68
C SER A 409 25.41 34.53 8.51
N ILE A 410 26.74 34.63 8.42
CA ILE A 410 27.54 33.92 7.40
C ILE A 410 28.13 32.66 8.06
N ARG A 411 27.96 31.50 7.42
CA ARG A 411 28.55 30.26 7.91
C ARG A 411 30.08 30.30 7.81
N LYS A 412 30.74 30.14 8.96
CA LYS A 412 32.22 30.16 9.12
C LYS A 412 32.97 29.15 8.24
N THR A 413 32.29 28.14 7.71
CA THR A 413 32.84 27.16 6.78
C THR A 413 33.04 27.72 5.37
N SER A 414 32.20 28.69 4.96
CA SER A 414 32.27 29.37 3.66
C SER A 414 33.28 30.52 3.68
N ASP A 415 33.20 31.42 4.68
CA ASP A 415 34.21 32.46 4.90
C ASP A 415 35.22 32.04 5.98
N LYS A 416 36.13 31.14 5.60
CA LYS A 416 37.25 30.70 6.47
C LYS A 416 38.20 31.84 6.83
N GLY A 417 38.29 32.87 5.97
CA GLY A 417 39.17 34.02 6.16
C GLY A 417 38.60 35.12 7.03
N GLN A 418 37.28 35.16 7.25
CA GLN A 418 36.56 36.30 7.85
C GLN A 418 36.83 37.60 7.08
N PHE A 419 36.68 37.52 5.76
CA PHE A 419 36.73 38.67 4.85
C PHE A 419 35.44 39.50 4.91
N PHE A 420 34.29 38.86 5.12
CA PHE A 420 32.98 39.48 5.03
C PHE A 420 32.25 39.54 6.36
N ARG A 421 31.31 40.48 6.49
CA ARG A 421 30.40 40.59 7.63
C ARG A 421 29.00 40.96 7.17
N ILE A 422 28.03 40.20 7.65
CA ILE A 422 26.61 40.52 7.52
C ILE A 422 26.08 41.20 8.80
N SER A 423 25.05 42.04 8.68
CA SER A 423 24.29 42.56 9.81
C SER A 423 23.10 41.65 10.15
N LYS A 424 22.50 41.83 11.34
CA LYS A 424 21.24 41.16 11.73
C LYS A 424 20.05 41.49 10.82
N GLN A 425 20.20 42.38 9.84
CA GLN A 425 19.19 42.80 8.86
C GLN A 425 19.55 42.40 7.41
N GLY A 426 20.54 41.51 7.22
CA GLY A 426 20.90 40.97 5.92
C GLY A 426 21.89 41.80 5.08
N TYR A 427 22.35 42.96 5.57
CA TYR A 427 23.34 43.80 4.88
C TYR A 427 24.74 43.18 4.90
N ILE A 428 25.31 42.89 3.73
CA ILE A 428 26.65 42.28 3.57
C ILE A 428 27.68 43.37 3.26
N SER A 429 28.76 43.36 4.02
CA SER A 429 29.86 44.33 3.95
C SER A 429 31.23 43.63 3.92
N ASN A 430 32.20 44.26 3.27
CA ASN A 430 33.59 43.82 3.33
C ASN A 430 34.28 44.32 4.62
N VAL A 431 35.12 43.50 5.23
CA VAL A 431 35.87 43.80 6.47
C VAL A 431 37.37 43.97 6.22
N LYS A 432 37.92 43.28 5.21
CA LYS A 432 39.35 43.18 4.91
C LYS A 432 39.65 43.80 3.54
N GLU A 433 40.91 44.04 3.24
CA GLU A 433 41.28 44.30 1.84
C GLU A 433 41.18 42.97 1.06
N LEU A 434 40.70 43.07 -0.18
CA LEU A 434 40.46 41.97 -1.11
C LEU A 434 41.35 42.22 -2.32
N ASP A 435 41.89 41.13 -2.85
CA ASP A 435 42.92 41.01 -3.87
C ASP A 435 42.43 39.91 -4.83
N ARG A 436 42.30 40.25 -6.11
CA ARG A 436 41.66 39.43 -7.15
C ARG A 436 42.62 38.36 -7.68
N GLU A 437 43.91 38.65 -7.70
CA GLU A 437 44.99 37.78 -8.19
C GLU A 437 45.17 36.55 -7.29
N ILE A 438 44.93 36.71 -5.99
CA ILE A 438 44.82 35.61 -5.04
C ILE A 438 43.44 34.92 -5.17
N TYR A 439 42.33 35.68 -5.13
CA TYR A 439 40.98 35.11 -5.13
C TYR A 439 39.97 35.96 -5.96
N PRO A 440 39.66 35.58 -7.21
CA PRO A 440 38.79 36.37 -8.10
C PRO A 440 37.30 36.30 -7.76
N TRP A 441 36.89 35.41 -6.85
CA TRP A 441 35.51 35.34 -6.34
C TRP A 441 35.45 34.64 -4.99
N TYR A 442 34.36 34.90 -4.25
CA TYR A 442 34.05 34.28 -2.97
C TYR A 442 32.61 33.76 -2.95
N ASN A 443 32.42 32.48 -2.62
CA ASN A 443 31.10 31.90 -2.37
C ASN A 443 30.81 31.90 -0.87
N LEU A 444 29.82 32.67 -0.44
CA LEU A 444 29.38 32.78 0.95
C LEU A 444 28.07 32.03 1.12
N THR A 445 28.01 31.13 2.10
CA THR A 445 26.73 30.52 2.52
C THR A 445 26.18 31.37 3.66
N VAL A 446 25.13 32.13 3.36
CA VAL A 446 24.40 32.93 4.34
C VAL A 446 23.27 32.09 4.91
N GLU A 447 23.12 32.10 6.23
CA GLU A 447 22.00 31.48 6.93
C GLU A 447 21.06 32.56 7.48
N ALA A 448 19.75 32.35 7.31
CA ALA A 448 18.69 33.09 7.98
C ALA A 448 18.09 32.22 9.09
N LYS A 449 17.87 32.82 10.26
CA LYS A 449 17.44 32.13 11.47
C LYS A 449 16.28 32.85 12.11
N GLU A 450 15.27 32.08 12.42
CA GLU A 450 14.07 32.52 13.12
C GLU A 450 14.36 32.69 14.62
N MET A 451 13.70 33.65 15.27
CA MET A 451 13.96 34.04 16.65
C MET A 451 12.65 34.12 17.45
N ASP A 452 12.54 33.27 18.47
CA ASP A 452 11.34 33.15 19.29
C ASP A 452 11.04 34.42 20.10
N THR A 453 9.82 34.51 20.63
CA THR A 453 9.36 35.64 21.47
C THR A 453 10.13 35.83 22.79
N ARG A 454 11.11 34.98 23.08
CA ARG A 454 11.98 34.99 24.28
C ARG A 454 13.45 35.24 23.94
N GLY A 455 13.79 35.30 22.65
CA GLY A 455 15.13 35.54 22.12
C GLY A 455 16.00 34.30 21.90
N ASN A 456 15.41 33.10 21.80
CA ASN A 456 16.09 31.87 21.42
C ASN A 456 15.96 31.60 19.91
N TYR A 457 16.88 30.81 19.35
CA TYR A 457 16.74 30.24 18.01
C TYR A 457 16.26 28.79 18.15
N PRO A 458 15.10 28.41 17.59
CA PRO A 458 14.65 27.02 17.62
C PRO A 458 15.54 26.11 16.75
N THR A 459 15.67 24.85 17.13
CA THR A 459 16.44 23.86 16.35
C THR A 459 15.64 23.34 15.17
N GLY A 460 15.99 23.77 13.95
CA GLY A 460 15.37 23.33 12.69
C GLY A 460 15.03 24.50 11.77
N GLN A 461 14.64 25.64 12.34
CA GLN A 461 14.27 26.86 11.61
C GLN A 461 15.50 27.69 11.20
N GLU A 462 16.35 27.07 10.37
CA GLU A 462 17.42 27.75 9.64
C GLU A 462 17.36 27.43 8.15
N SER A 463 17.31 28.47 7.32
CA SER A 463 17.45 28.35 5.87
C SER A 463 18.81 28.88 5.41
N ILE A 464 19.26 28.44 4.23
CA ILE A 464 20.55 28.85 3.66
C ILE A 464 20.41 29.29 2.21
N VAL A 465 21.20 30.29 1.82
CA VAL A 465 21.35 30.74 0.44
C VAL A 465 22.83 30.89 0.08
N GLN A 466 23.16 30.61 -1.18
CA GLN A 466 24.49 30.90 -1.72
C GLN A 466 24.54 32.32 -2.27
N VAL A 467 25.57 33.06 -1.85
CA VAL A 467 25.87 34.42 -2.28
C VAL A 467 27.25 34.40 -2.94
N HIS A 468 27.29 34.64 -4.24
CA HIS A 468 28.53 34.78 -4.99
C HIS A 468 28.96 36.25 -5.02
N VAL A 469 30.17 36.53 -4.57
CA VAL A 469 30.82 37.84 -4.69
C VAL A 469 31.93 37.72 -5.73
N GLU A 470 31.69 38.27 -6.91
CA GLU A 470 32.67 38.40 -7.99
C GLU A 470 33.57 39.61 -7.69
N ILE A 471 34.88 39.40 -7.69
CA ILE A 471 35.85 40.48 -7.53
C ILE A 471 36.19 41.03 -8.92
N LEU A 472 35.97 42.32 -9.08
CA LEU A 472 36.27 43.08 -10.29
C LEU A 472 37.66 43.68 -10.20
N ASP A 473 38.32 43.60 -11.35
CA ASP A 473 39.69 43.99 -11.66
C ASP A 473 39.93 45.52 -11.52
N GLU A 474 40.87 45.93 -10.67
CA GLU A 474 41.49 47.25 -10.72
C GLU A 474 42.96 47.12 -11.14
N ASN A 475 43.46 48.00 -12.03
CA ASN A 475 44.81 47.88 -12.61
C ASN A 475 45.88 48.28 -11.57
N ASP A 476 46.26 47.36 -10.69
CA ASP A 476 47.19 47.59 -9.58
C ASP A 476 48.55 46.89 -9.72
N ASN A 477 48.67 45.91 -10.62
CA ASN A 477 49.95 45.33 -11.02
C ASN A 477 50.59 46.13 -12.18
N ALA A 478 51.85 45.84 -12.45
CA ALA A 478 52.61 46.48 -13.52
C ALA A 478 53.26 45.41 -14.40
N PRO A 479 53.26 45.58 -15.74
CA PRO A 479 53.58 44.49 -16.65
C PRO A 479 55.05 44.09 -16.58
N GLU A 480 55.29 42.78 -16.47
CA GLU A 480 56.61 42.17 -16.42
C GLU A 480 56.91 41.30 -17.67
N ILE A 481 58.19 40.96 -17.90
CA ILE A 481 58.56 40.06 -19.01
C ILE A 481 58.26 38.62 -18.59
N ALA A 482 57.47 37.91 -19.40
CA ALA A 482 56.84 36.63 -19.05
C ALA A 482 57.80 35.55 -18.54
N GLN A 483 59.03 35.52 -19.04
CA GLN A 483 60.14 34.66 -18.59
C GLN A 483 61.48 35.38 -18.81
N PRO A 484 62.57 34.99 -18.12
CA PRO A 484 63.91 35.46 -18.45
C PRO A 484 64.33 34.96 -19.83
N ASN A 485 64.11 35.78 -20.87
CA ASN A 485 64.62 35.51 -22.21
C ASN A 485 66.16 35.47 -22.18
N ASP A 486 66.71 34.32 -22.54
CA ASP A 486 68.15 34.05 -22.58
C ASP A 486 68.78 34.71 -23.83
N ALA A 487 68.80 36.04 -23.83
CA ALA A 487 69.14 36.86 -24.98
C ALA A 487 70.64 36.79 -25.30
N ARG A 488 70.97 36.38 -26.53
CA ARG A 488 72.33 36.12 -26.99
C ARG A 488 72.56 36.88 -28.29
N VAL A 489 73.72 37.55 -28.42
CA VAL A 489 74.08 38.34 -29.60
C VAL A 489 75.51 38.05 -30.04
N CYS A 490 75.77 38.05 -31.34
CA CYS A 490 77.12 37.86 -31.88
C CYS A 490 78.00 39.09 -31.67
N GLU A 491 79.27 38.87 -31.37
CA GLU A 491 80.30 39.93 -31.31
C GLU A 491 80.39 40.74 -32.62
N ASN A 492 80.24 40.05 -33.76
CA ASN A 492 80.20 40.61 -35.11
C ASN A 492 78.79 40.92 -35.65
N ALA A 493 77.75 41.00 -34.79
CA ALA A 493 76.38 41.27 -35.25
C ALA A 493 76.25 42.61 -35.99
N ALA A 494 75.52 42.60 -37.10
CA ALA A 494 75.26 43.79 -37.92
C ALA A 494 74.13 44.65 -37.33
N PRO A 495 74.09 45.96 -37.64
CA PRO A 495 72.91 46.78 -37.38
C PRO A 495 71.65 46.15 -37.99
N GLY A 496 70.56 46.09 -37.20
CA GLY A 496 69.30 45.46 -37.58
C GLY A 496 69.17 43.97 -37.25
N THR A 497 70.23 43.26 -36.83
CA THR A 497 70.13 41.86 -36.38
C THR A 497 69.16 41.74 -35.19
N LEU A 498 68.22 40.79 -35.27
CA LEU A 498 67.29 40.44 -34.19
C LEU A 498 68.04 39.67 -33.09
N VAL A 499 67.91 40.11 -31.84
CA VAL A 499 68.55 39.51 -30.66
C VAL A 499 67.56 38.60 -29.92
N THR A 500 66.36 39.09 -29.67
CA THR A 500 65.27 38.32 -29.05
C THR A 500 63.92 39.02 -29.27
N ARG A 501 62.83 38.26 -29.06
CA ARG A 501 61.46 38.77 -29.01
C ARG A 501 60.97 38.65 -27.57
N ILE A 502 60.80 39.78 -26.88
CA ILE A 502 60.24 39.81 -25.52
C ILE A 502 58.71 39.83 -25.58
N LEU A 503 58.07 39.12 -24.65
CA LEU A 503 56.63 39.10 -24.41
C LEU A 503 56.38 39.70 -23.02
N ALA A 504 55.41 40.60 -22.91
CA ALA A 504 54.95 41.09 -21.61
C ALA A 504 53.72 40.32 -21.14
N THR A 505 53.61 40.17 -19.82
CA THR A 505 52.46 39.61 -19.12
C THR A 505 52.12 40.52 -17.95
N ASP A 506 50.84 40.66 -17.68
CA ASP A 506 50.34 41.25 -16.45
C ASP A 506 49.59 40.22 -15.60
N LYS A 507 49.28 40.59 -14.36
CA LYS A 507 48.50 39.75 -13.42
C LYS A 507 47.01 40.14 -13.42
N ASP A 508 46.76 41.44 -13.57
CA ASP A 508 45.46 42.03 -13.88
C ASP A 508 44.79 41.34 -15.09
N ILE A 509 43.47 41.43 -15.23
CA ILE A 509 42.81 40.93 -16.45
C ILE A 509 43.34 41.73 -17.64
N THR A 510 43.79 41.00 -18.66
CA THR A 510 44.22 41.58 -19.94
C THR A 510 43.17 41.33 -21.03
N PRO A 511 42.11 42.16 -21.15
CA PRO A 511 41.24 42.18 -22.32
C PRO A 511 42.02 42.26 -23.63
N ARG A 512 41.44 41.74 -24.71
CA ARG A 512 42.10 41.65 -26.05
C ARG A 512 42.52 43.01 -26.64
N ASP A 513 41.98 44.11 -26.11
CA ASP A 513 42.30 45.48 -26.50
C ASP A 513 43.41 46.12 -25.67
N VAL A 514 43.80 45.53 -24.52
CA VAL A 514 44.94 46.00 -23.71
C VAL A 514 46.23 45.74 -24.48
N LYS A 515 47.00 46.81 -24.69
CA LYS A 515 48.28 46.76 -25.37
C LYS A 515 49.39 47.25 -24.47
N PHE A 516 50.47 46.48 -24.40
CA PHE A 516 51.67 46.94 -23.73
C PHE A 516 52.47 47.85 -24.65
N LYS A 517 52.96 48.95 -24.09
CA LYS A 517 53.86 49.89 -24.75
C LYS A 517 55.27 49.68 -24.20
N TYR A 518 56.25 49.64 -25.08
CA TYR A 518 57.63 49.32 -24.75
C TYR A 518 58.56 50.50 -25.00
N SER A 519 59.51 50.71 -24.10
CA SER A 519 60.55 51.71 -24.24
C SER A 519 61.85 51.26 -23.58
N LEU A 520 62.97 51.89 -23.95
CA LEU A 520 64.25 51.67 -23.29
C LEU A 520 64.49 52.81 -22.30
N SER A 521 64.90 52.49 -21.08
CA SER A 521 65.18 53.52 -20.05
C SER A 521 66.38 54.43 -20.40
N ARG A 522 67.15 54.10 -21.44
CA ARG A 522 68.32 54.87 -21.92
C ARG A 522 68.39 54.83 -23.45
N GLU A 523 68.51 55.99 -24.09
CA GLU A 523 68.64 56.09 -25.55
C GLU A 523 70.03 55.69 -26.07
N ASP A 524 71.07 55.84 -25.24
CA ASP A 524 72.48 55.49 -25.50
C ASP A 524 72.75 53.96 -25.51
N SER A 525 71.72 53.15 -25.73
CA SER A 525 71.84 51.69 -25.84
C SER A 525 72.44 51.27 -27.19
N ASN A 526 73.27 50.22 -27.18
CA ASN A 526 73.71 49.52 -28.39
C ASN A 526 72.57 48.74 -29.08
N PHE A 527 71.39 48.68 -28.44
CA PHE A 527 70.20 47.97 -28.91
C PHE A 527 69.03 48.94 -29.14
N THR A 528 68.22 48.65 -30.14
CA THR A 528 66.91 49.26 -30.43
C THR A 528 65.79 48.30 -30.10
N LEU A 529 64.60 48.85 -29.86
CA LEU A 529 63.37 48.09 -29.65
C LEU A 529 62.34 48.48 -30.72
N THR A 530 61.61 47.49 -31.24
CA THR A 530 60.53 47.67 -32.21
C THR A 530 59.30 46.86 -31.78
N GLU A 531 58.17 47.53 -31.56
CA GLU A 531 56.92 46.91 -31.14
C GLU A 531 56.25 46.15 -32.29
N ASN A 532 55.84 44.90 -32.04
CA ASN A 532 55.23 44.02 -33.04
C ASN A 532 53.69 44.15 -33.12
N ARG A 533 53.08 45.02 -32.29
CA ARG A 533 51.62 45.25 -32.15
C ARG A 533 50.79 44.10 -31.57
N ASP A 534 51.44 42.99 -31.20
CA ASP A 534 50.84 41.75 -30.69
C ASP A 534 51.24 41.45 -29.23
N ASN A 535 51.38 42.51 -28.42
CA ASN A 535 51.89 42.47 -27.04
C ASN A 535 53.29 41.86 -26.89
N SER A 536 54.09 41.95 -27.96
CA SER A 536 55.51 41.63 -27.95
C SER A 536 56.35 42.72 -28.62
N ALA A 537 57.64 42.74 -28.31
CA ALA A 537 58.60 43.62 -28.94
C ALA A 537 59.87 42.86 -29.36
N ASN A 538 60.37 43.18 -30.54
CA ASN A 538 61.64 42.70 -31.05
C ASN A 538 62.77 43.63 -30.59
N ILE A 539 63.85 43.06 -30.05
CA ILE A 539 65.06 43.78 -29.67
C ILE A 539 66.11 43.53 -30.74
N THR A 540 66.68 44.61 -31.28
CA THR A 540 67.56 44.61 -32.45
C THR A 540 68.87 45.35 -32.15
N VAL A 541 69.92 45.06 -32.92
CA VAL A 541 71.22 45.75 -32.81
C VAL A 541 71.16 47.13 -33.46
N LYS A 542 71.53 48.19 -32.73
CA LYS A 542 71.43 49.60 -33.17
C LYS A 542 72.65 50.07 -33.98
N TYR A 543 73.86 49.84 -33.45
CA TYR A 543 75.12 50.35 -34.01
C TYR A 543 76.08 49.26 -34.52
N GLY A 544 75.90 48.00 -34.10
CA GLY A 544 76.83 46.90 -34.38
C GLY A 544 78.12 46.97 -33.56
N GLN A 545 79.03 46.02 -33.80
CA GLN A 545 80.37 45.93 -33.18
C GLN A 545 80.34 45.78 -31.65
N PHE A 546 80.07 44.57 -31.15
CA PHE A 546 80.17 44.27 -29.72
C PHE A 546 81.57 43.74 -29.37
N ASP A 547 82.36 44.57 -28.67
CA ASP A 547 83.67 44.20 -28.12
C ASP A 547 83.49 43.25 -26.92
N ARG A 548 83.59 41.94 -27.17
CA ARG A 548 83.37 40.87 -26.19
C ARG A 548 84.43 40.86 -25.08
N GLU A 549 85.67 41.22 -25.41
CA GLU A 549 86.77 41.35 -24.45
C GLU A 549 86.55 42.52 -23.48
N ARG A 550 85.86 43.58 -23.91
CA ARG A 550 85.46 44.72 -23.08
C ARG A 550 84.14 44.54 -22.34
N ALA A 551 83.15 43.87 -22.93
CA ALA A 551 81.82 43.69 -22.36
C ALA A 551 81.17 42.36 -22.80
N LYS A 552 81.34 41.30 -21.98
CA LYS A 552 80.70 39.98 -22.21
C LYS A 552 79.17 40.00 -22.02
N VAL A 553 78.64 40.93 -21.24
CA VAL A 553 77.21 41.02 -20.87
C VAL A 553 76.76 42.47 -20.90
N HIS A 554 75.62 42.74 -21.53
CA HIS A 554 74.91 44.01 -21.52
C HIS A 554 73.60 43.91 -20.72
N TYR A 555 73.35 44.87 -19.83
CA TYR A 555 72.09 44.99 -19.10
C TYR A 555 71.21 46.04 -19.79
N LEU A 556 70.07 45.62 -20.31
CA LEU A 556 69.13 46.46 -21.04
C LEU A 556 67.85 46.69 -20.20
N PRO A 557 67.73 47.83 -19.49
CA PRO A 557 66.50 48.18 -18.77
C PRO A 557 65.39 48.53 -19.76
N VAL A 558 64.45 47.60 -19.95
CA VAL A 558 63.22 47.79 -20.72
C VAL A 558 62.14 48.28 -19.76
N VAL A 559 61.48 49.38 -20.14
CA VAL A 559 60.31 49.92 -19.43
C VAL A 559 59.08 49.54 -20.23
N ILE A 560 58.15 48.86 -19.57
CA ILE A 560 56.88 48.38 -20.14
C ILE A 560 55.77 49.14 -19.42
N SER A 561 54.85 49.76 -20.17
CA SER A 561 53.61 50.29 -19.60
C SER A 561 52.41 49.52 -20.12
N ASP A 562 51.40 49.38 -19.27
CA ASP A 562 50.05 48.98 -19.67
C ASP A 562 49.35 50.11 -20.46
N ASN A 563 48.02 50.01 -20.57
CA ASN A 563 47.12 51.13 -20.92
C ASN A 563 45.98 51.28 -19.87
N GLY A 564 46.32 51.03 -18.61
CA GLY A 564 45.44 51.06 -17.44
C GLY A 564 44.98 52.45 -17.02
N LYS A 565 44.17 52.50 -15.95
CA LYS A 565 43.73 53.74 -15.29
C LYS A 565 43.70 53.57 -13.76
N PRO A 566 44.76 53.97 -13.03
CA PRO A 566 46.02 54.56 -13.52
C PRO A 566 46.80 53.60 -14.41
N SER A 567 47.67 54.14 -15.26
CA SER A 567 48.61 53.32 -16.04
C SER A 567 49.90 53.13 -15.24
N LEU A 568 50.36 51.89 -15.10
CA LEU A 568 51.51 51.49 -14.32
C LEU A 568 52.67 51.05 -15.24
N THR A 569 53.89 51.07 -14.68
CA THR A 569 55.12 50.90 -15.46
C THR A 569 56.11 49.92 -14.81
N GLY A 570 56.20 48.73 -15.38
CA GLY A 570 57.25 47.76 -15.02
C GLY A 570 58.59 48.17 -15.64
N THR A 571 59.69 47.95 -14.91
CA THR A 571 61.05 48.08 -15.46
C THR A 571 61.82 46.79 -15.25
N THR A 572 62.00 46.02 -16.33
CA THR A 572 62.70 44.73 -16.29
C THR A 572 64.06 44.87 -16.99
N THR A 573 65.14 44.47 -16.33
CA THR A 573 66.48 44.44 -16.92
C THR A 573 66.71 43.14 -17.68
N LEU A 574 66.59 43.18 -19.01
CA LEU A 574 67.00 42.06 -19.86
C LEU A 574 68.53 41.92 -19.84
N VAL A 575 69.01 40.69 -19.68
CA VAL A 575 70.44 40.36 -19.69
C VAL A 575 70.79 39.82 -21.08
N ILE A 576 71.65 40.53 -21.82
CA ILE A 576 72.07 40.15 -23.17
C ILE A 576 73.54 39.71 -23.13
N THR A 577 73.81 38.45 -23.48
CA THR A 577 75.16 37.86 -23.49
C THR A 577 75.80 37.98 -24.87
N VAL A 578 77.06 38.43 -24.93
CA VAL A 578 77.85 38.54 -26.18
C VAL A 578 78.63 37.26 -26.41
N CYS A 579 78.35 36.61 -27.54
CA CYS A 579 78.87 35.28 -27.88
C CYS A 579 79.76 35.34 -29.13
N LYS A 580 80.68 34.37 -29.22
CA LYS A 580 81.37 34.05 -30.48
C LYS A 580 80.40 33.35 -31.41
N CYS A 581 80.56 33.53 -32.72
CA CYS A 581 79.64 32.99 -33.72
C CYS A 581 80.34 32.25 -34.87
N ASN A 582 79.59 31.41 -35.58
CA ASN A 582 80.04 30.71 -36.79
C ASN A 582 79.96 31.61 -38.04
N ASP A 583 80.42 31.09 -39.17
CA ASP A 583 80.37 31.76 -40.49
C ASP A 583 78.92 31.98 -41.01
N HIS A 584 77.92 31.44 -40.33
CA HIS A 584 76.48 31.66 -40.60
C HIS A 584 75.84 32.71 -39.69
N GLY A 585 76.58 33.26 -38.72
CA GLY A 585 76.08 34.30 -37.80
C GLY A 585 75.30 33.77 -36.58
N GLU A 586 75.47 32.49 -36.22
CA GLU A 586 74.83 31.86 -35.07
C GLU A 586 75.78 31.78 -33.85
N PRO A 587 75.29 31.97 -32.61
CA PRO A 587 76.12 31.95 -31.40
C PRO A 587 76.62 30.53 -31.04
N THR A 588 77.92 30.30 -31.19
CA THR A 588 78.59 29.02 -30.91
C THR A 588 79.22 28.93 -29.53
N PHE A 589 79.72 30.04 -28.98
CA PHE A 589 80.29 30.07 -27.64
C PHE A 589 79.84 31.30 -26.86
N CYS A 590 78.84 31.09 -26.01
CA CYS A 590 78.43 32.00 -24.95
C CYS A 590 79.09 31.53 -23.65
N GLU A 591 79.84 32.41 -22.99
CA GLU A 591 80.40 32.14 -21.67
C GLU A 591 79.32 32.54 -20.66
N GLU A 592 78.72 31.58 -19.94
CA GLU A 592 77.64 31.89 -19.01
C GLU A 592 78.08 32.97 -18.00
N PRO A 593 77.21 33.94 -17.66
CA PRO A 593 77.50 34.86 -16.56
C PRO A 593 77.67 34.01 -15.29
N ALA A 594 78.89 33.97 -14.77
CA ALA A 594 79.24 33.18 -13.59
C ALA A 594 78.23 33.48 -12.49
N LYS A 595 77.39 32.49 -12.14
CA LYS A 595 76.25 32.67 -11.23
C LYS A 595 76.72 33.37 -9.97
N GLN A 596 76.40 34.66 -9.89
CA GLN A 596 76.78 35.48 -8.74
C GLN A 596 75.87 35.04 -7.60
N VAL A 597 76.35 34.11 -6.78
CA VAL A 597 75.63 33.54 -5.64
C VAL A 597 75.50 34.61 -4.57
N GLY A 598 74.61 35.56 -4.83
CA GLY A 598 74.08 36.47 -3.83
C GLY A 598 73.35 35.61 -2.82
N VAL A 599 73.97 35.41 -1.65
CA VAL A 599 73.31 34.80 -0.50
C VAL A 599 72.04 35.62 -0.24
N SER A 600 70.87 34.99 -0.41
CA SER A 600 69.56 35.66 -0.26
C SER A 600 69.53 36.47 1.03
N ILE A 601 68.85 37.62 1.03
CA ILE A 601 68.71 38.44 2.23
C ILE A 601 68.08 37.60 3.37
N GLN A 602 67.18 36.68 3.06
CA GLN A 602 66.64 35.72 4.02
C GLN A 602 67.71 34.76 4.57
N ALA A 603 68.64 34.29 3.74
CA ALA A 603 69.75 33.45 4.16
C ALA A 603 70.81 34.23 4.97
N LEU A 604 71.08 35.49 4.63
CA LEU A 604 71.90 36.39 5.46
C LEU A 604 71.25 36.66 6.83
N VAL A 605 69.93 36.87 6.87
CA VAL A 605 69.16 37.01 8.12
C VAL A 605 69.18 35.70 8.92
N ALA A 606 69.02 34.54 8.28
CA ALA A 606 69.12 33.23 8.95
C ALA A 606 70.53 32.99 9.52
N ILE A 607 71.59 33.30 8.76
CA ILE A 607 72.98 33.23 9.24
C ILE A 607 73.19 34.20 10.41
N PHE A 608 72.67 35.43 10.33
CA PHE A 608 72.79 36.40 11.41
C PHE A 608 72.03 35.97 12.68
N LEU A 609 70.83 35.38 12.53
CA LEU A 609 70.07 34.80 13.63
C LEU A 609 70.79 33.59 14.25
N CYS A 610 71.39 32.70 13.45
CA CYS A 610 72.21 31.60 13.94
C CYS A 610 73.47 32.08 14.66
N ILE A 611 74.15 33.11 14.17
CA ILE A 611 75.27 33.75 14.88
C ILE A 611 74.78 34.36 16.20
N LEU A 612 73.63 35.03 16.20
CA LEU A 612 73.06 35.67 17.39
C LEU A 612 72.60 34.65 18.43
N THR A 613 72.00 33.52 18.04
CA THR A 613 71.68 32.43 18.97
C THR A 613 72.94 31.75 19.50
N ILE A 614 73.98 31.53 18.69
CA ILE A 614 75.28 31.04 19.16
C ILE A 614 75.94 32.02 20.14
N VAL A 615 75.85 33.33 19.90
CA VAL A 615 76.33 34.37 20.84
C VAL A 615 75.52 34.35 22.14
N VAL A 616 74.19 34.23 22.09
CA VAL A 616 73.35 34.10 23.29
C VAL A 616 73.67 32.81 24.06
N ILE A 617 73.81 31.67 23.38
CA ILE A 617 74.16 30.37 23.98
C ILE A 617 75.56 30.43 24.63
N THR A 618 76.56 31.02 23.95
CA THR A 618 77.91 31.17 24.53
C THR A 618 77.93 32.16 25.70
N ILE A 619 77.17 33.25 25.65
CA ILE A 619 76.96 34.15 26.80
C ILE A 619 76.30 33.40 27.96
N LEU A 620 75.26 32.59 27.72
CA LEU A 620 74.62 31.77 28.75
C LEU A 620 75.58 30.73 29.33
N ILE A 621 76.43 30.10 28.52
CA ILE A 621 77.49 29.18 28.99
C ILE A 621 78.54 29.92 29.83
N VAL A 622 78.93 31.15 29.45
CA VAL A 622 79.88 31.99 30.21
C VAL A 622 79.26 32.47 31.52
N LEU A 623 77.98 32.87 31.54
CA LEU A 623 77.25 33.23 32.75
C LEU A 623 77.11 32.01 33.68
N ARG A 624 76.71 30.84 33.15
CA ARG A 624 76.63 29.58 33.91
C ARG A 624 78.00 29.14 34.44
N ARG A 625 79.10 29.42 33.72
CA ARG A 625 80.50 29.23 34.19
C ARG A 625 80.91 30.26 35.25
N ARG A 626 80.41 31.50 35.21
CA ARG A 626 80.66 32.53 36.24
C ARG A 626 79.89 32.24 37.53
N LEU A 627 78.61 31.88 37.45
CA LEU A 627 77.78 31.46 38.59
C LEU A 627 78.41 30.25 39.30
N ARG A 628 78.73 29.18 38.56
CA ARG A 628 79.48 28.01 39.08
C ARG A 628 80.89 28.33 39.63
N LYS A 629 81.39 29.56 39.44
CA LYS A 629 82.64 30.04 40.05
C LYS A 629 82.39 30.80 41.36
N GLN A 630 81.23 31.45 41.54
CA GLN A 630 80.82 32.05 42.81
C GLN A 630 80.41 30.97 43.83
N ASP A 631 79.68 29.94 43.39
CA ASP A 631 79.24 28.82 44.24
C ASP A 631 80.39 28.03 44.90
N ARG A 632 81.64 28.19 44.41
CA ARG A 632 82.84 27.52 44.94
C ARG A 632 83.59 28.33 46.00
N ALA A 633 83.13 29.54 46.35
CA ALA A 633 83.87 30.44 47.26
C ALA A 633 83.48 30.31 48.75
N GLN A 634 82.36 29.65 49.08
CA GLN A 634 81.81 29.65 50.44
C GLN A 634 81.15 28.29 50.75
N GLY A 635 81.76 27.48 51.62
CA GLY A 635 81.34 26.08 51.83
C GLY A 635 81.56 25.55 53.25
N LYS A 636 81.30 24.24 53.42
CA LYS A 636 81.14 23.47 54.68
C LYS A 636 79.79 23.79 55.36
N ASN A 637 78.92 22.83 55.70
CA ASN A 637 79.07 21.40 55.99
C ASN A 637 78.21 20.51 55.05
N VAL A 638 78.68 19.34 54.60
CA VAL A 638 78.61 18.00 55.26
C VAL A 638 77.15 17.57 55.55
N ALA A 639 76.62 16.46 55.02
CA ALA A 639 77.20 15.36 54.23
C ALA A 639 76.23 14.98 53.07
N GLU A 640 76.69 14.70 51.85
CA GLU A 640 77.17 13.40 51.34
C GLU A 640 76.08 12.34 51.09
N ILE A 641 76.01 11.64 49.95
CA ILE A 641 76.21 11.92 48.49
C ILE A 641 75.77 10.64 47.73
N HIS A 642 75.79 10.67 46.39
CA HIS A 642 76.12 9.52 45.52
C HIS A 642 75.07 8.37 45.35
N GLU A 643 75.00 7.59 44.25
CA GLU A 643 75.59 7.72 42.89
C GLU A 643 74.98 6.79 41.82
N GLN A 644 75.20 7.14 40.53
CA GLN A 644 75.50 6.25 39.37
C GLN A 644 74.46 5.14 39.00
N LEU A 645 74.59 4.32 37.93
CA LEU A 645 75.56 4.21 36.82
C LEU A 645 74.89 3.72 35.50
N VAL A 646 75.60 3.83 34.36
CA VAL A 646 75.37 3.20 33.03
C VAL A 646 74.20 3.81 32.21
N THR A 647 74.34 4.48 31.05
CA THR A 647 75.28 4.59 29.89
C THR A 647 75.01 3.65 28.70
N TYR A 648 75.50 4.06 27.52
CA TYR A 648 75.20 3.60 26.15
C TYR A 648 73.86 4.16 25.62
N ASP A 649 73.82 5.06 24.62
CA ASP A 649 74.43 5.09 23.26
C ASP A 649 73.69 4.12 22.31
N GLU A 650 73.37 4.44 21.05
CA GLU A 650 73.56 5.65 20.23
C GLU A 650 72.43 5.69 19.16
N GLU A 651 72.41 6.67 18.23
CA GLU A 651 71.55 6.67 17.01
C GLU A 651 70.02 6.78 17.29
N GLY A 652 69.12 7.15 16.36
CA GLY A 652 69.26 7.81 15.05
C GLY A 652 67.90 7.81 14.31
N GLY A 653 67.48 8.97 13.77
CA GLY A 653 66.16 9.12 13.13
C GLY A 653 64.96 9.12 14.11
N GLY A 654 63.71 9.20 13.65
CA GLY A 654 63.29 9.45 12.27
C GLY A 654 61.95 8.80 11.91
N GLU A 655 60.89 9.60 11.87
CA GLU A 655 59.61 9.35 11.17
C GLU A 655 58.63 8.27 11.71
N MET A 656 57.41 8.37 11.20
CA MET A 656 56.27 7.42 11.16
C MET A 656 55.57 6.91 12.44
N ASP A 657 54.38 7.51 12.63
CA ASP A 657 53.07 6.85 12.56
C ASP A 657 52.54 5.86 13.62
N THR A 658 51.41 6.30 14.17
CA THR A 658 50.19 5.54 14.55
C THR A 658 50.08 4.82 15.91
N ASN A 659 49.15 5.36 16.70
CA ASN A 659 48.08 4.64 17.42
C ASN A 659 48.46 3.80 18.65
N SER A 660 48.78 4.50 19.74
CA SER A 660 48.50 4.01 21.11
C SER A 660 47.02 4.22 21.49
N TYR A 661 46.51 3.39 22.41
CA TYR A 661 45.07 3.25 22.72
C TYR A 661 44.57 4.16 23.86
N ASP A 662 43.23 4.31 23.89
CA ASP A 662 42.32 4.64 25.02
C ASP A 662 42.90 5.43 26.21
N VAL A 663 42.43 6.68 26.34
CA VAL A 663 42.56 7.51 27.54
C VAL A 663 41.21 8.07 28.00
N SER A 664 40.26 7.16 28.24
CA SER A 664 39.23 7.42 29.26
C SER A 664 39.88 7.66 30.64
N VAL A 665 39.19 8.40 31.53
CA VAL A 665 39.48 8.59 32.99
C VAL A 665 40.40 9.78 33.42
N LEU A 666 39.73 10.88 33.86
CA LEU A 666 40.04 11.84 34.96
C LEU A 666 40.71 13.24 34.76
N ASN A 667 39.85 14.26 34.96
CA ASN A 667 39.98 15.46 35.84
C ASN A 667 40.97 16.61 35.58
N SER A 668 40.42 17.84 35.46
CA SER A 668 40.43 18.93 36.48
C SER A 668 40.10 20.33 35.83
N ALA A 669 39.63 21.41 36.47
CA ALA A 669 39.24 21.70 37.87
C ALA A 669 38.20 22.86 38.03
N CYS A 670 37.48 22.88 39.16
CA CYS A 670 37.04 24.04 39.99
C CYS A 670 36.13 25.23 39.50
N LYS A 671 34.97 25.35 40.19
CA LYS A 671 34.34 26.58 40.82
C LYS A 671 33.88 27.74 39.89
N GLY A 672 32.75 28.45 40.09
CA GLY A 672 31.62 28.45 41.05
C GLY A 672 30.51 29.42 40.54
N SER A 673 29.40 29.78 41.21
CA SER A 673 28.94 29.56 42.60
C SER A 673 27.45 29.90 42.85
N GLY A 674 26.65 28.97 43.43
CA GLY A 674 25.36 29.21 44.15
C GLY A 674 24.11 29.56 43.30
N LYS A 675 22.86 29.49 43.79
CA LYS A 675 22.23 28.92 45.03
C LYS A 675 20.66 29.12 44.92
N PRO A 676 19.82 28.79 45.93
CA PRO A 676 19.43 27.52 46.59
C PRO A 676 17.99 27.08 46.09
N PRO A 677 17.10 26.33 46.82
CA PRO A 677 17.21 25.55 48.07
C PRO A 677 16.67 24.09 48.03
N GLY A 678 17.01 23.30 49.07
CA GLY A 678 16.46 21.95 49.34
C GLY A 678 16.86 21.45 50.74
N GLY A 679 16.06 20.56 51.34
CA GLY A 679 16.18 20.12 52.74
C GLY A 679 17.21 19.01 53.04
N LYS A 680 17.41 18.69 54.33
CA LYS A 680 18.36 17.66 54.82
C LYS A 680 17.68 16.35 55.29
N PRO A 681 18.36 15.19 55.21
CA PRO A 681 17.97 13.91 55.85
C PRO A 681 18.69 13.69 57.20
N PRO A 682 18.51 12.51 57.82
CA PRO A 682 19.68 11.76 58.30
C PRO A 682 19.71 10.24 57.96
N ARG A 683 20.91 9.65 58.14
CA ARG A 683 21.32 8.23 57.92
C ARG A 683 21.22 7.42 59.25
N PRO A 684 21.85 6.23 59.49
CA PRO A 684 22.64 5.30 58.63
C PRO A 684 22.36 3.77 58.84
N ALA A 685 23.29 2.93 58.35
CA ALA A 685 23.55 1.47 58.58
C ALA A 685 23.29 0.55 57.37
N LEU A 686 23.98 -0.58 57.14
CA LEU A 686 25.41 -1.04 57.25
C LEU A 686 25.43 -2.54 56.74
N ASP A 687 26.48 -3.23 56.27
CA ASP A 687 27.87 -2.94 55.85
C ASP A 687 28.41 -4.12 54.95
N ALA A 688 29.70 -4.08 54.57
CA ALA A 688 30.60 -5.17 54.14
C ALA A 688 30.46 -5.82 52.72
N ARG A 689 31.61 -6.30 52.23
CA ARG A 689 31.93 -6.99 50.95
C ARG A 689 33.00 -8.07 51.26
N PRO A 690 33.18 -9.17 50.49
CA PRO A 690 33.59 -9.16 49.08
C PRO A 690 32.86 -10.19 48.18
N SER A 691 33.39 -10.45 46.98
CA SER A 691 32.64 -10.95 45.80
C SER A 691 33.29 -12.15 45.08
N LEU A 692 32.58 -12.64 44.03
CA LEU A 692 32.84 -13.78 43.11
C LEU A 692 32.28 -15.14 43.64
N TYR A 693 31.60 -15.97 42.83
CA TYR A 693 31.05 -15.76 41.47
C TYR A 693 29.95 -16.80 41.10
N ALA A 694 29.60 -16.87 39.80
CA ALA A 694 28.88 -17.92 39.07
C ALA A 694 27.34 -18.05 39.15
N GLN A 695 26.74 -18.00 37.95
CA GLN A 695 25.49 -18.60 37.43
C GLN A 695 24.13 -18.40 38.16
N ILE A 696 23.10 -18.06 37.38
CA ILE A 696 21.70 -17.93 37.80
C ILE A 696 20.77 -18.54 36.73
N GLN A 697 19.86 -19.44 37.15
CA GLN A 697 18.64 -19.80 36.40
C GLN A 697 17.43 -19.01 36.93
N LYS A 698 16.38 -18.81 36.13
CA LYS A 698 15.05 -18.37 36.61
C LYS A 698 13.87 -19.06 35.89
N PRO A 699 12.69 -19.20 36.54
CA PRO A 699 11.54 -20.01 36.07
C PRO A 699 10.30 -19.17 35.61
N PRO A 700 9.17 -19.78 35.18
CA PRO A 700 8.21 -19.16 34.24
C PRO A 700 6.81 -18.77 34.80
N ARG A 701 5.94 -18.18 33.94
CA ARG A 701 4.48 -18.01 34.12
C ARG A 701 3.69 -18.00 32.77
N PRO A 702 2.33 -18.13 32.74
CA PRO A 702 1.65 -18.90 31.68
C PRO A 702 0.40 -18.30 30.97
N ALA A 703 0.05 -18.94 29.84
CA ALA A 703 -1.29 -19.30 29.30
C ALA A 703 -2.34 -18.27 28.78
N GLN A 704 -2.58 -18.35 27.44
CA GLN A 704 -3.89 -18.45 26.73
C GLN A 704 -4.91 -17.27 26.72
N PRO A 705 -5.93 -17.24 25.80
CA PRO A 705 -6.22 -18.09 24.61
C PRO A 705 -6.59 -17.38 23.27
N GLN A 706 -6.44 -18.12 22.17
CA GLN A 706 -7.27 -18.21 20.93
C GLN A 706 -7.75 -16.97 20.11
N ALA A 707 -7.38 -17.00 18.81
CA ALA A 707 -8.20 -16.58 17.66
C ALA A 707 -7.92 -17.55 16.48
N VAL A 708 -8.73 -17.53 15.41
CA VAL A 708 -8.76 -18.60 14.37
C VAL A 708 -8.57 -18.04 12.95
N THR A 709 -7.69 -18.70 12.17
CA THR A 709 -7.89 -18.99 10.73
C THR A 709 -7.04 -20.21 10.36
N GLY A 710 -7.57 -21.05 9.46
CA GLY A 710 -6.85 -22.22 8.95
C GLY A 710 -7.42 -22.66 7.62
N GLU A 711 -6.54 -22.83 6.62
CA GLU A 711 -6.88 -23.32 5.28
C GLU A 711 -5.66 -24.01 4.63
N MET A 712 -4.46 -23.46 4.84
CA MET A 712 -3.24 -23.95 4.19
C MET A 712 -2.70 -25.28 4.76
N ALA A 713 -3.01 -25.63 6.02
CA ALA A 713 -2.52 -26.86 6.65
C ALA A 713 -3.10 -28.13 5.99
N VAL A 714 -4.40 -28.14 5.68
CA VAL A 714 -5.10 -29.29 5.10
C VAL A 714 -4.55 -29.63 3.71
N MET A 715 -4.18 -28.62 2.91
CA MET A 715 -3.61 -28.84 1.59
C MET A 715 -2.22 -29.49 1.64
N ILE A 716 -1.44 -29.21 2.70
CA ILE A 716 -0.11 -29.81 2.91
C ILE A 716 -0.22 -31.29 3.25
N GLU A 717 -1.19 -31.68 4.08
CA GLU A 717 -1.37 -33.09 4.46
C GLU A 717 -1.94 -33.93 3.30
N VAL A 718 -2.86 -33.39 2.49
CA VAL A 718 -3.33 -34.06 1.25
C VAL A 718 -2.18 -34.27 0.25
N LYS A 719 -1.33 -33.25 0.03
CA LYS A 719 -0.18 -33.38 -0.88
C LYS A 719 0.91 -34.34 -0.38
N LYS A 720 0.91 -34.65 0.91
CA LYS A 720 1.83 -35.61 1.52
C LYS A 720 1.37 -37.06 1.29
N GLU A 721 0.07 -37.36 1.46
CA GLU A 721 -0.46 -38.70 1.19
C GLU A 721 -0.42 -39.10 -0.30
N GLU A 722 -0.46 -38.13 -1.22
CA GLU A 722 -0.20 -38.39 -2.65
C GLU A 722 1.27 -38.80 -2.94
N ALA A 723 2.24 -38.32 -2.16
CA ALA A 723 3.66 -38.59 -2.39
C ALA A 723 4.11 -39.96 -1.85
N ASP A 724 3.52 -40.43 -0.75
CA ASP A 724 3.88 -41.70 -0.10
C ASP A 724 3.41 -42.97 -0.88
N HIS A 725 2.77 -42.81 -2.05
CA HIS A 725 2.20 -43.89 -2.86
C HIS A 725 2.86 -44.14 -4.24
N ASP A 726 3.90 -43.39 -4.63
CA ASP A 726 4.58 -43.62 -5.92
C ASP A 726 5.60 -44.78 -5.88
N GLY A 727 5.17 -45.95 -6.35
CA GLY A 727 5.96 -47.19 -6.35
C GLY A 727 7.07 -47.30 -7.41
N GLY A 728 7.62 -46.18 -7.92
CA GLY A 728 8.54 -46.15 -9.06
C GLY A 728 10.02 -45.81 -8.81
N GLY A 729 10.40 -45.34 -7.61
CA GLY A 729 11.73 -44.74 -7.37
C GLY A 729 12.86 -45.73 -6.97
N PRO A 730 14.10 -45.59 -7.50
CA PRO A 730 15.28 -46.31 -7.01
C PRO A 730 15.83 -45.72 -5.69
N PRO A 731 16.58 -46.50 -4.88
CA PRO A 731 16.93 -46.12 -3.50
C PRO A 731 18.13 -45.16 -3.35
N TYR A 732 18.19 -44.54 -2.16
CA TYR A 732 19.19 -43.57 -1.68
C TYR A 732 20.63 -44.09 -1.63
N ASP A 733 21.57 -43.15 -1.63
CA ASP A 733 22.96 -43.37 -1.19
C ASP A 733 23.44 -42.33 -0.14
N THR A 734 24.54 -42.64 0.54
CA THR A 734 24.96 -42.18 1.87
C THR A 734 25.24 -40.68 2.12
N LEU A 735 24.71 -40.18 3.26
CA LEU A 735 25.42 -39.50 4.37
C LEU A 735 26.86 -38.96 4.15
N HIS A 736 27.12 -37.68 4.47
CA HIS A 736 27.87 -37.26 5.68
C HIS A 736 27.99 -35.72 5.93
N ILE A 737 27.62 -35.32 7.14
CA ILE A 737 28.12 -34.25 8.05
C ILE A 737 29.08 -33.15 7.51
N TYR A 738 28.75 -31.89 7.83
CA TYR A 738 29.74 -30.87 8.26
C TYR A 738 29.29 -30.16 9.55
N GLY A 739 30.23 -29.49 10.24
CA GLY A 739 30.12 -29.04 11.63
C GLY A 739 29.40 -27.71 11.88
N TYR A 740 29.22 -27.37 13.17
CA TYR A 740 28.45 -26.23 13.66
C TYR A 740 29.34 -25.28 14.48
N GLU A 741 29.53 -24.05 14.00
CA GLU A 741 30.01 -22.92 14.79
C GLU A 741 29.15 -21.68 14.45
N GLY A 742 28.45 -21.14 15.46
CA GLY A 742 28.09 -19.73 15.51
C GLY A 742 29.09 -19.00 16.42
N ALA A 743 29.15 -17.67 16.48
CA ALA A 743 28.37 -16.61 15.83
C ALA A 743 29.36 -15.42 15.62
N GLU A 744 29.03 -14.16 15.29
CA GLU A 744 27.81 -13.35 15.30
C GLU A 744 27.90 -12.31 14.15
N SER A 745 26.76 -11.87 13.59
CA SER A 745 26.66 -10.55 12.96
C SER A 745 25.20 -10.11 12.86
N ILE A 746 24.95 -8.80 12.81
CA ILE A 746 23.63 -8.18 12.97
C ILE A 746 23.28 -7.40 11.70
N ALA A 747 22.41 -7.97 10.86
CA ALA A 747 21.76 -7.28 9.76
C ALA A 747 20.43 -7.98 9.42
N GLU A 748 19.36 -7.21 9.24
CA GLU A 748 18.04 -7.73 8.89
C GLU A 748 17.97 -8.06 7.38
N SER A 749 17.50 -9.26 7.03
CA SER A 749 17.32 -9.65 5.63
C SER A 749 16.00 -9.11 5.06
N LEU A 750 16.08 -8.21 4.09
CA LEU A 750 14.99 -7.95 3.15
C LEU A 750 15.20 -8.80 1.89
N SER A 751 14.25 -9.67 1.56
CA SER A 751 14.28 -10.49 0.34
C SER A 751 12.90 -11.02 -0.05
N SER A 752 12.13 -10.22 -0.79
CA SER A 752 11.21 -10.70 -1.84
C SER A 752 10.61 -9.53 -2.62
N LEU A 753 10.16 -9.82 -3.85
CA LEU A 753 9.77 -8.95 -4.97
C LEU A 753 10.92 -8.78 -5.98
N VAL A 754 11.06 -9.71 -6.94
CA VAL A 754 10.22 -9.88 -8.16
C VAL A 754 10.61 -8.84 -9.22
N THR A 755 11.21 -9.34 -10.28
CA THR A 755 11.62 -8.61 -11.48
C THR A 755 10.43 -8.31 -12.38
N ASP A 756 10.39 -7.12 -12.97
CA ASP A 756 9.94 -6.96 -14.36
C ASP A 756 10.40 -5.61 -14.98
N SER A 757 10.41 -5.57 -16.32
CA SER A 757 10.55 -4.39 -17.20
C SER A 757 11.91 -3.67 -17.35
N SER A 758 12.55 -3.94 -18.50
CA SER A 758 13.10 -2.98 -19.49
C SER A 758 14.18 -1.93 -19.15
N ASP A 759 15.30 -2.04 -19.89
CA ASP A 759 16.10 -0.98 -20.54
C ASP A 759 16.26 0.40 -19.85
N SER A 760 17.41 0.59 -19.21
CA SER A 760 18.21 1.82 -19.35
C SER A 760 19.69 1.50 -19.08
N ASP A 761 20.60 2.15 -19.82
CA ASP A 761 22.04 1.94 -19.66
C ASP A 761 22.51 2.43 -18.29
N VAL A 762 23.14 1.52 -17.53
CA VAL A 762 23.70 1.85 -16.21
C VAL A 762 25.12 2.39 -16.40
N ASP A 763 25.30 3.68 -16.12
CA ASP A 763 26.61 4.32 -16.09
C ASP A 763 27.43 3.82 -14.87
N TYR A 764 28.61 3.28 -15.15
CA TYR A 764 29.53 2.71 -14.15
C TYR A 764 30.70 3.65 -13.79
N ASP A 765 30.78 4.87 -14.35
CA ASP A 765 31.93 5.76 -14.14
C ASP A 765 32.17 6.12 -12.66
N PHE A 766 31.11 6.09 -11.83
CA PHE A 766 31.19 6.33 -10.38
C PHE A 766 32.11 5.34 -9.64
N LEU A 767 32.41 4.17 -10.22
CA LEU A 767 33.35 3.19 -9.64
C LEU A 767 34.80 3.69 -9.64
N ASN A 768 35.15 4.68 -10.47
CA ASN A 768 36.49 5.28 -10.48
C ASN A 768 36.78 6.10 -9.21
N ASP A 769 35.77 6.77 -8.64
CA ASP A 769 35.91 7.60 -7.43
C ASP A 769 36.18 6.80 -6.15
N TRP A 770 35.88 5.50 -6.16
CA TRP A 770 35.94 4.63 -4.96
C TRP A 770 37.37 4.13 -4.66
N GLY A 771 38.34 4.51 -5.48
CA GLY A 771 39.77 4.38 -5.21
C GLY A 771 40.44 3.11 -5.73
N PRO A 772 41.76 2.96 -5.55
CA PRO A 772 42.61 2.11 -6.40
C PRO A 772 42.27 0.60 -6.41
N ARG A 773 41.52 0.10 -5.42
CA ARG A 773 41.12 -1.32 -5.36
C ARG A 773 39.94 -1.67 -6.27
N PHE A 774 39.14 -0.70 -6.70
CA PHE A 774 37.95 -0.92 -7.53
C PHE A 774 38.20 -0.73 -9.03
N LYS A 775 39.37 -0.19 -9.41
CA LYS A 775 39.75 0.01 -10.82
C LYS A 775 39.68 -1.26 -11.67
N MET A 776 40.05 -2.41 -11.10
CA MET A 776 39.99 -3.71 -11.79
C MET A 776 38.56 -4.25 -11.97
N LEU A 777 37.55 -3.65 -11.32
CA LEU A 777 36.13 -3.92 -11.58
C LEU A 777 35.60 -2.96 -12.65
N ALA A 778 35.95 -1.68 -12.61
CA ALA A 778 35.62 -0.73 -13.68
C ALA A 778 36.17 -1.21 -15.05
N GLU A 779 37.42 -1.68 -15.09
CA GLU A 779 38.06 -2.28 -16.28
C GLU A 779 37.42 -3.61 -16.73
N LEU A 780 36.61 -4.28 -15.89
CA LEU A 780 35.95 -5.54 -16.22
C LEU A 780 34.54 -5.34 -16.83
N TYR A 781 33.87 -4.25 -16.49
CA TYR A 781 32.50 -3.94 -16.95
C TYR A 781 32.44 -2.81 -17.99
N GLY A 782 33.51 -2.02 -18.15
CA GLY A 782 33.57 -0.87 -19.07
C GLY A 782 34.05 -1.14 -20.50
N THR A 783 34.08 -2.40 -20.96
CA THR A 783 34.59 -2.74 -22.32
C THR A 783 33.49 -3.22 -23.26
N GLU A 784 33.06 -2.36 -24.18
CA GLU A 784 32.24 -2.75 -25.33
C GLU A 784 33.02 -3.64 -26.34
N PRO A 785 32.37 -4.60 -27.02
CA PRO A 785 33.01 -5.42 -28.04
C PRO A 785 33.04 -4.75 -29.42
N ASN A 786 34.22 -4.23 -29.79
CA ASN A 786 34.75 -3.94 -31.15
C ASN A 786 33.79 -3.71 -32.35
N GLN A 787 34.05 -2.62 -33.07
CA GLN A 787 33.73 -2.49 -34.50
C GLN A 787 34.43 -3.58 -35.34
N GLU A 788 33.70 -4.22 -36.25
CA GLU A 788 34.31 -5.00 -37.34
C GLU A 788 34.71 -4.11 -38.53
N LEU A 789 35.84 -4.42 -39.16
CA LEU A 789 36.24 -3.89 -40.47
C LEU A 789 36.65 -5.03 -41.41
N VAL A 790 35.78 -5.28 -42.40
CA VAL A 790 36.09 -5.80 -43.75
C VAL A 790 36.84 -7.13 -43.84
N TYR A 791 36.13 -8.19 -44.22
CA TYR A 791 36.22 -8.69 -45.60
C TYR A 791 35.00 -9.49 -46.06
#